data_AF-A0A2H5TGF3-F1
#
_entry.id   AF-A0A2H5TGF3-F1
#
_cell.length_a   1.000
_cell.length_b   1.000
_cell.length_c   1.000
_cell.angle_alpha   90.00
_cell.angle_beta   90.00
_cell.angle_gamma   90.00
#
_symmetry.space_group_name_H-M   'P 1'
#
loop_
_entity.id
_entity.type
_entity.pdbx_description
1 polymer ?
#
loop_
_entity_poly.entity_id
_entity_poly.type
_entity_poly.pdbx_seq_one_letter_code
_entity_poly.pdbx_strand_id
1 'polypeptide(L)'
;MAPKNQRSEEGEEFSDSTPGSTPGDSVRKRIRIDKSGSTGPLRASGKYKSLKSQEEYQMGSIVRVNLKNFVTYDSVEFFPGPNLNMIIGPNGTGKSTIVCAIALGLGWNTSLLGRARDISDFVKHGQERASIEIELKSENPIVITRTIEKSNNSSRWKINGKNATLRDVLAKVNTLNIQVDNLCQFLPQDKVSEFAQLSPSELLVQTQKAVGDKEMTEWHERLIKLRDEEKTLLLTIKDDEDQVDNLEKRNAILERDVARYREREVILNRVKLYERAIPWARYDVAKNKYDDAKKKRSDIHTTYQNLVKENEPLNNKKSNLEKIGKDSYNEKKSCFERFSSKKRQLEETSTKLDKLNNDCEDIREDLTNMKKKEKQRENRIVEIQTEIARLEERISVKPPENDTSEIKSKIDDLSAHMHKIQIDGKDIQDRIEQLDDDSEKINRQISRIDRKRKELEDIRERRLDGLRYDNPPDTIKAVDWLRENGDKLFAHVSYPLCAEINVKDNQYADVVESAIGQQNLRTFVCEDERDYHIMTRELCDVRKLRINVVCFSNTTLRDFPRPIPNDRLKNLGFDCFLLDQIEASPIVLNALCNLCHLYKIPIAPQGVNFNHEEIERTRAFTRYFVGDTSYSLSWSKYGKRLSQTYTNRIRPARHLKFSVNIEQRRDLERQSQELQANLTEINSTKQELIKEEKELRETFDNLKNEKTALNEKKLELQQAMREYQRNAITLDSKREQLQRCLNAPESMKEEENELRKNLRKTAEKRSGMVIKFQNLLEESMELFNRRSIATLKYIQASSDLIDLDTKSQQQNDALKQAQTRYNEVDKLYNQAKEEARKLHDECNFDDKDEVDELLKEMTLEDLEDAVTSERTRAEMQFAVDSRVIEIYDQRKAEIESLRARLEIKTSHSSNLANEMKSLREKWEPKLNVLIKDISNTFSEAFDRIGCAGEVRVSTHDDYNKWGIDILVKFRDNEKLQILNSQRQSGGERSVSTIMYLMSLQELAKAPFRVVDEINQGMDPRNERLVHCEIVKTACRPNTSQYFLITPKLLPDLEYHERMKILCIYNGEWQPEKMDWHKYIKNKISS
;
A
#
# COMPACT_ATOMS: atom_id res chain seq x y z
N MET A 1 -51.02 -10.81 -50.18
CA MET A 1 -51.19 -9.33 -50.13
C MET A 1 -49.80 -8.73 -50.15
N ALA A 2 -49.55 -7.83 -51.09
CA ALA A 2 -48.29 -7.62 -51.79
C ALA A 2 -47.82 -6.15 -51.68
N PRO A 3 -46.63 -5.73 -52.18
CA PRO A 3 -45.44 -6.54 -52.56
C PRO A 3 -44.03 -5.95 -52.22
N LYS A 4 -43.04 -6.88 -52.21
CA LYS A 4 -41.68 -6.91 -52.89
C LYS A 4 -40.60 -5.86 -52.52
N ASN A 5 -39.27 -6.09 -52.61
CA ASN A 5 -38.32 -7.20 -52.89
C ASN A 5 -36.91 -6.63 -52.51
N GLN A 6 -36.01 -7.34 -51.81
CA GLN A 6 -34.89 -8.19 -52.26
C GLN A 6 -33.61 -7.53 -52.87
N ARG A 7 -32.43 -7.97 -52.35
CA ARG A 7 -31.05 -8.09 -52.94
C ARG A 7 -30.20 -6.81 -53.08
N SER A 8 -28.85 -6.81 -53.16
CA SER A 8 -27.65 -7.57 -52.68
C SER A 8 -26.42 -6.96 -53.44
N GLU A 9 -25.18 -7.16 -52.95
CA GLU A 9 -23.85 -6.95 -53.61
C GLU A 9 -23.34 -5.48 -53.72
N GLU A 10 -22.20 -5.11 -53.11
CA GLU A 10 -20.76 -5.38 -53.39
C GLU A 10 -20.13 -4.46 -54.46
N GLY A 11 -18.97 -3.88 -54.11
CA GLY A 11 -17.82 -3.81 -55.03
C GLY A 11 -17.46 -2.48 -55.70
N GLU A 12 -16.32 -1.93 -55.26
CA GLU A 12 -15.27 -1.25 -56.07
C GLU A 12 -15.55 0.13 -56.70
N GLU A 13 -14.58 0.95 -57.08
CA GLU A 13 -13.22 1.37 -56.67
C GLU A 13 -12.77 2.33 -57.82
N PHE A 14 -11.78 3.21 -57.57
CA PHE A 14 -11.05 4.04 -58.57
C PHE A 14 -11.83 5.18 -59.29
N SER A 15 -11.27 6.32 -59.67
CA SER A 15 -9.90 6.86 -59.72
C SER A 15 -9.97 8.37 -60.05
N ASP A 16 -9.10 9.15 -59.41
CA ASP A 16 -8.16 10.11 -60.01
C ASP A 16 -8.56 11.01 -61.20
N SER A 17 -8.44 12.33 -61.03
CA SER A 17 -7.57 13.21 -61.86
C SER A 17 -7.84 14.71 -61.60
N THR A 18 -6.80 15.41 -61.13
CA THR A 18 -6.57 16.86 -61.38
C THR A 18 -6.05 17.04 -62.83
N PRO A 19 -5.75 18.24 -63.42
CA PRO A 19 -5.62 19.59 -62.82
C PRO A 19 -6.14 20.79 -63.68
N GLY A 20 -6.10 21.99 -63.08
CA GLY A 20 -5.64 23.20 -63.78
C GLY A 20 -6.66 24.29 -64.10
N SER A 21 -6.46 25.48 -63.49
CA SER A 21 -6.35 26.82 -64.12
C SER A 21 -7.06 27.94 -63.34
N THR A 22 -6.27 28.79 -62.67
CA THR A 22 -6.51 30.24 -62.45
C THR A 22 -6.26 31.02 -63.77
N PRO A 23 -6.48 32.36 -63.91
CA PRO A 23 -6.88 33.41 -62.95
C PRO A 23 -7.94 34.43 -63.49
N GLY A 24 -8.36 35.42 -62.66
CA GLY A 24 -8.66 36.78 -63.18
C GLY A 24 -9.92 37.53 -62.69
N ASP A 25 -9.67 38.53 -61.84
CA ASP A 25 -10.24 39.89 -61.83
C ASP A 25 -11.60 40.32 -61.22
N SER A 26 -11.46 41.08 -60.13
CA SER A 26 -11.99 42.42 -59.76
C SER A 26 -13.41 42.92 -60.18
N VAL A 27 -14.15 43.50 -59.21
CA VAL A 27 -14.47 44.95 -59.10
C VAL A 27 -15.58 45.23 -58.05
N ARG A 28 -15.38 46.33 -57.31
CA ARG A 28 -16.16 46.98 -56.22
C ARG A 28 -17.55 47.53 -56.61
N LYS A 29 -18.44 47.74 -55.60
CA LYS A 29 -19.35 48.91 -55.38
C LYS A 29 -20.34 48.59 -54.24
N ARG A 30 -20.90 49.47 -53.40
CA ARG A 30 -20.67 50.85 -52.91
C ARG A 30 -21.73 51.01 -51.80
N ILE A 31 -21.37 51.61 -50.67
CA ILE A 31 -22.29 51.99 -49.59
C ILE A 31 -22.94 53.35 -49.93
N ARG A 32 -24.21 53.54 -49.57
CA ARG A 32 -24.87 54.85 -49.50
C ARG A 32 -25.22 55.15 -48.04
N ILE A 33 -24.93 56.38 -47.64
CA ILE A 33 -25.21 56.99 -46.33
C ILE A 33 -26.27 58.06 -46.55
N ASP A 34 -27.16 58.25 -45.57
CA ASP A 34 -27.63 59.54 -45.04
C ASP A 34 -28.61 59.25 -43.87
N LYS A 35 -28.96 60.16 -42.94
CA LYS A 35 -28.27 61.21 -42.17
C LYS A 35 -29.38 61.76 -41.24
N SER A 36 -29.24 61.70 -39.92
CA SER A 36 -29.86 62.67 -38.98
C SER A 36 -29.45 62.33 -37.54
N GLY A 37 -28.76 63.25 -36.88
CA GLY A 37 -28.23 63.06 -35.54
C GLY A 37 -29.21 63.43 -34.43
N SER A 38 -29.11 62.72 -33.31
CA SER A 38 -29.10 63.33 -31.97
C SER A 38 -28.47 62.34 -30.99
N THR A 39 -27.77 62.89 -30.02
CA THR A 39 -26.85 62.25 -29.07
C THR A 39 -27.58 61.60 -27.88
N GLY A 40 -27.24 60.35 -27.58
CA GLY A 40 -27.56 59.65 -26.33
C GLY A 40 -26.83 58.30 -26.25
N PRO A 41 -26.33 57.85 -25.07
CA PRO A 41 -25.46 56.68 -24.98
C PRO A 41 -26.25 55.39 -25.19
N LEU A 42 -26.08 54.79 -26.38
CA LEU A 42 -26.67 53.51 -26.75
C LEU A 42 -26.02 52.36 -25.97
N ARG A 43 -26.78 51.77 -25.06
CA ARG A 43 -26.63 50.38 -24.64
C ARG A 43 -26.56 49.51 -25.90
N ALA A 44 -25.44 48.83 -26.10
CA ALA A 44 -25.27 47.88 -27.19
C ALA A 44 -26.10 46.60 -26.93
N SER A 45 -27.35 46.61 -27.35
CA SER A 45 -28.17 45.41 -27.57
C SER A 45 -27.79 44.78 -28.91
N GLY A 46 -26.68 44.05 -28.93
CA GLY A 46 -26.34 43.17 -30.05
C GLY A 46 -27.07 41.83 -29.91
N LYS A 47 -28.29 41.73 -30.46
CA LYS A 47 -28.92 40.44 -30.75
C LYS A 47 -28.08 39.70 -31.79
N TYR A 48 -27.14 38.86 -31.34
CA TYR A 48 -26.47 37.86 -32.19
C TYR A 48 -27.10 36.49 -31.92
N LYS A 49 -27.56 35.85 -33.01
CA LYS A 49 -27.96 34.45 -33.19
C LYS A 49 -27.56 33.50 -32.02
N SER A 50 -28.42 33.29 -31.01
CA SER A 50 -28.10 32.37 -29.89
C SER A 50 -28.99 31.11 -29.80
N LEU A 51 -29.98 30.96 -30.68
CA LEU A 51 -30.95 29.86 -30.59
C LEU A 51 -30.69 28.69 -31.55
N LYS A 52 -29.80 28.83 -32.55
CA LYS A 52 -29.42 27.72 -33.45
C LYS A 52 -28.10 27.03 -33.09
N SER A 53 -27.30 27.57 -32.16
CA SER A 53 -25.95 27.08 -31.85
C SER A 53 -25.85 26.18 -30.62
N GLN A 54 -26.97 25.92 -29.92
CA GLN A 54 -26.97 25.06 -28.71
C GLN A 54 -27.24 23.58 -29.00
N GLU A 55 -27.57 23.19 -30.23
CA GLU A 55 -27.82 21.79 -30.61
C GLU A 55 -26.51 20.99 -30.78
N GLU A 56 -25.36 21.65 -30.98
CA GLU A 56 -24.06 21.00 -31.18
C GLU A 56 -23.31 20.66 -29.88
N TYR A 57 -23.73 21.18 -28.72
CA TYR A 57 -23.06 20.92 -27.43
C TYR A 57 -23.62 19.69 -26.74
N GLN A 58 -22.73 18.78 -26.31
CA GLN A 58 -23.11 17.64 -25.47
C GLN A 58 -23.56 18.11 -24.08
N MET A 59 -24.39 17.30 -23.40
CA MET A 59 -24.74 17.56 -22.00
C MET A 59 -23.49 17.62 -21.14
N GLY A 60 -23.39 18.62 -20.27
CA GLY A 60 -22.25 18.89 -19.39
C GLY A 60 -21.13 19.72 -20.00
N SER A 61 -21.15 20.03 -21.30
CA SER A 61 -20.11 20.87 -21.94
C SER A 61 -20.16 22.32 -21.46
N ILE A 62 -19.02 23.00 -21.44
CA ILE A 62 -18.87 24.39 -21.04
C ILE A 62 -19.24 25.30 -22.22
N VAL A 63 -20.29 26.10 -22.05
CA VAL A 63 -20.80 27.01 -23.08
C VAL A 63 -20.20 28.41 -22.93
N ARG A 64 -20.00 28.85 -21.68
CA ARG A 64 -19.49 30.20 -21.37
C ARG A 64 -18.68 30.17 -20.08
N VAL A 65 -17.59 30.95 -20.07
CA VAL A 65 -16.79 31.23 -18.89
C VAL A 65 -16.62 32.74 -18.78
N ASN A 66 -16.93 33.28 -17.60
CA ASN A 66 -16.77 34.70 -17.28
C ASN A 66 -15.96 34.84 -15.98
N LEU A 67 -14.85 35.58 -16.06
CA LEU A 67 -13.92 35.81 -14.95
C LEU A 67 -13.81 37.31 -14.69
N LYS A 68 -13.79 37.68 -13.42
CA LYS A 68 -13.59 39.06 -12.98
C LYS A 68 -12.61 39.12 -11.81
N ASN A 69 -11.63 40.03 -11.91
CA ASN A 69 -10.57 40.25 -10.91
C ASN A 69 -9.84 38.96 -10.50
N PHE A 70 -9.65 38.03 -11.43
CA PHE A 70 -9.13 36.68 -11.17
C PHE A 70 -7.69 36.57 -11.68
N VAL A 71 -6.73 36.49 -10.76
CA VAL A 71 -5.27 36.49 -11.01
C VAL A 71 -4.83 37.59 -11.99
N THR A 72 -4.61 37.26 -13.27
CA THR A 72 -4.14 38.19 -14.30
C THR A 72 -5.28 38.96 -14.97
N TYR A 73 -6.53 38.48 -14.89
CA TYR A 73 -7.67 39.01 -15.62
C TYR A 73 -8.47 40.03 -14.80
N ASP A 74 -8.65 41.25 -15.34
CA ASP A 74 -9.59 42.23 -14.77
C ASP A 74 -11.05 41.84 -15.06
N SER A 75 -11.34 41.55 -16.32
CA SER A 75 -12.64 41.06 -16.77
C SER A 75 -12.44 40.34 -18.10
N VAL A 76 -12.86 39.08 -18.20
CA VAL A 76 -12.85 38.34 -19.46
C VAL A 76 -14.08 37.45 -19.57
N GLU A 77 -14.71 37.44 -20.73
CA GLU A 77 -15.81 36.55 -21.06
C GLU A 77 -15.52 35.89 -22.40
N PHE A 78 -15.61 34.56 -22.45
CA PHE A 78 -15.37 33.80 -23.66
C PHE A 78 -16.30 32.59 -23.76
N PHE A 79 -16.47 32.12 -25.01
CA PHE A 79 -17.40 31.06 -25.37
C PHE A 79 -16.61 29.94 -26.05
N PRO A 80 -16.29 28.84 -25.35
CA PRO A 80 -15.68 27.66 -25.98
C PRO A 80 -16.58 27.06 -27.07
N GLY A 81 -16.00 26.45 -28.09
CA GLY A 81 -16.70 25.63 -29.09
C GLY A 81 -17.04 24.23 -28.57
N PRO A 82 -17.88 23.47 -29.27
CA PRO A 82 -18.39 22.17 -28.80
C PRO A 82 -17.35 21.03 -28.85
N ASN A 83 -16.36 21.10 -29.75
CA ASN A 83 -15.32 20.07 -29.90
C ASN A 83 -13.97 20.54 -29.34
N LEU A 84 -12.93 20.68 -30.19
CA LEU A 84 -11.58 21.03 -29.79
C LEU A 84 -11.42 22.54 -29.60
N ASN A 85 -10.98 22.94 -28.41
CA ASN A 85 -10.69 24.31 -27.99
C ASN A 85 -9.20 24.43 -27.71
N MET A 86 -8.47 25.10 -28.60
CA MET A 86 -7.04 25.32 -28.45
C MET A 86 -6.80 26.72 -27.85
N ILE A 87 -6.26 26.78 -26.64
CA ILE A 87 -5.93 28.03 -25.95
C ILE A 87 -4.44 28.31 -26.11
N ILE A 88 -4.10 29.45 -26.73
CA ILE A 88 -2.72 29.80 -27.09
C ILE A 88 -2.31 31.15 -26.51
N GLY A 89 -1.03 31.31 -26.19
CA GLY A 89 -0.47 32.58 -25.70
C GLY A 89 0.97 32.44 -25.19
N PRO A 90 1.75 33.53 -25.11
CA PRO A 90 3.09 33.52 -24.51
C PRO A 90 3.10 33.06 -23.05
N ASN A 91 4.26 32.64 -22.54
CA ASN A 91 4.38 32.29 -21.12
C ASN A 91 4.10 33.51 -20.22
N GLY A 92 3.43 33.28 -19.09
CA GLY A 92 3.06 34.33 -18.14
C GLY A 92 1.81 35.16 -18.48
N THR A 93 1.13 34.92 -19.61
CA THR A 93 -0.06 35.73 -20.00
C THR A 93 -1.38 35.32 -19.33
N GLY A 94 -1.38 34.24 -18.53
CA GLY A 94 -2.56 33.75 -17.82
C GLY A 94 -3.32 32.62 -18.51
N LYS A 95 -2.65 31.79 -19.34
CA LYS A 95 -3.26 30.61 -19.99
C LYS A 95 -3.83 29.61 -19.00
N SER A 96 -2.96 29.02 -18.17
CA SER A 96 -3.34 28.05 -17.14
C SER A 96 -4.20 28.65 -16.02
N THR A 97 -4.28 29.98 -15.91
CA THR A 97 -5.24 30.65 -15.03
C THR A 97 -6.67 30.31 -15.45
N ILE A 98 -6.95 30.08 -16.73
CA ILE A 98 -8.26 29.63 -17.22
C ILE A 98 -8.56 28.21 -16.71
N VAL A 99 -7.59 27.30 -16.74
CA VAL A 99 -7.72 25.93 -16.19
C VAL A 99 -8.05 25.99 -14.70
N CYS A 100 -7.30 26.80 -13.96
CA CYS A 100 -7.54 27.03 -12.54
C CYS A 100 -8.95 27.57 -12.30
N ALA A 101 -9.42 28.49 -13.13
CA ALA A 101 -10.77 29.04 -13.02
C ALA A 101 -11.84 27.97 -13.29
N ILE A 102 -11.66 27.10 -14.28
CA ILE A 102 -12.60 26.00 -14.56
C ILE A 102 -12.66 25.03 -13.37
N ALA A 103 -11.52 24.57 -12.85
CA ALA A 103 -11.48 23.66 -11.72
C ALA A 103 -12.08 24.26 -10.44
N LEU A 104 -11.66 25.49 -10.09
CA LEU A 104 -12.18 26.19 -8.91
C LEU A 104 -13.66 26.55 -9.08
N GLY A 105 -14.09 26.96 -10.28
CA GLY A 105 -15.48 27.34 -10.54
C GLY A 105 -16.46 26.18 -10.45
N LEU A 106 -16.00 24.93 -10.62
CA LEU A 106 -16.85 23.75 -10.57
C LEU A 106 -16.83 22.99 -9.22
N GLY A 107 -16.06 23.45 -8.23
CA GLY A 107 -16.12 22.88 -6.87
C GLY A 107 -14.83 22.25 -6.34
N TRP A 108 -13.78 22.11 -7.16
CA TRP A 108 -12.56 21.42 -6.73
C TRP A 108 -11.60 22.31 -5.93
N ASN A 109 -10.68 21.65 -5.21
CA ASN A 109 -9.77 22.26 -4.25
C ASN A 109 -8.48 22.78 -4.91
N THR A 110 -7.84 23.77 -4.28
CA THR A 110 -6.57 24.38 -4.72
C THR A 110 -5.40 23.39 -4.74
N SER A 111 -5.44 22.36 -3.89
CA SER A 111 -4.41 21.30 -3.84
C SER A 111 -4.26 20.51 -5.14
N LEU A 112 -5.35 20.35 -5.91
CA LEU A 112 -5.33 19.69 -7.21
C LEU A 112 -4.51 20.47 -8.25
N LEU A 113 -4.44 21.79 -8.10
CA LEU A 113 -3.87 22.72 -9.08
C LEU A 113 -2.37 23.01 -8.87
N GLY A 114 -1.79 22.61 -7.74
CA GLY A 114 -0.34 22.72 -7.46
C GLY A 114 0.24 24.15 -7.38
N ARG A 115 -0.57 25.20 -7.57
CA ARG A 115 -0.10 26.59 -7.74
C ARG A 115 -0.18 27.47 -6.49
N ALA A 116 -1.19 27.26 -5.64
CA ALA A 116 -1.39 28.04 -4.43
C ALA A 116 -2.07 27.18 -3.37
N ARG A 117 -1.79 27.44 -2.08
CA ARG A 117 -2.41 26.72 -0.96
C ARG A 117 -3.79 27.29 -0.66
N ASP A 118 -3.91 28.60 -0.66
CA ASP A 118 -5.12 29.32 -0.30
C ASP A 118 -5.91 29.79 -1.51
N ILE A 119 -7.24 29.94 -1.36
CA ILE A 119 -8.08 30.38 -2.47
C ILE A 119 -8.02 31.90 -2.69
N SER A 120 -7.69 32.65 -1.64
CA SER A 120 -7.44 34.10 -1.70
C SER A 120 -6.31 34.49 -2.64
N ASP A 121 -5.34 33.60 -2.87
CA ASP A 121 -4.21 33.83 -3.77
C ASP A 121 -4.63 33.90 -5.24
N PHE A 122 -5.84 33.42 -5.57
CA PHE A 122 -6.40 33.54 -6.92
C PHE A 122 -7.12 34.88 -7.17
N VAL A 123 -7.18 35.77 -6.18
CA VAL A 123 -7.70 37.14 -6.34
C VAL A 123 -6.59 38.05 -6.87
N LYS A 124 -6.88 38.81 -7.94
CA LYS A 124 -5.92 39.75 -8.56
C LYS A 124 -5.34 40.72 -7.53
N HIS A 125 -4.03 40.98 -7.62
CA HIS A 125 -3.36 41.94 -6.73
C HIS A 125 -4.04 43.32 -6.78
N GLY A 126 -4.26 43.92 -5.61
CA GLY A 126 -4.97 45.20 -5.48
C GLY A 126 -6.50 45.10 -5.47
N GLN A 127 -7.08 43.90 -5.60
CA GLN A 127 -8.53 43.68 -5.54
C GLN A 127 -8.93 42.89 -4.29
N GLU A 128 -10.13 43.16 -3.75
CA GLU A 128 -10.67 42.51 -2.54
C GLU A 128 -11.47 41.24 -2.85
N ARG A 129 -11.99 41.12 -4.08
CA ARG A 129 -12.90 40.05 -4.51
C ARG A 129 -12.65 39.63 -5.94
N ALA A 130 -12.78 38.33 -6.21
CA ALA A 130 -12.80 37.75 -7.55
C ALA A 130 -14.09 36.96 -7.78
N SER A 131 -14.56 36.87 -9.02
CA SER A 131 -15.70 36.03 -9.39
C SER A 131 -15.41 35.16 -10.60
N ILE A 132 -15.82 33.91 -10.51
CA ILE A 132 -15.78 32.92 -11.59
C ILE A 132 -17.23 32.53 -11.87
N GLU A 133 -17.65 32.57 -13.12
CA GLU A 133 -18.97 32.14 -13.57
C GLU A 133 -18.82 31.19 -14.76
N ILE A 134 -19.39 29.99 -14.64
CA ILE A 134 -19.31 28.93 -15.65
C ILE A 134 -20.73 28.49 -16.00
N GLU A 135 -21.03 28.47 -17.29
CA GLU A 135 -22.29 28.00 -17.83
C GLU A 135 -22.11 26.62 -18.47
N LEU A 136 -22.82 25.63 -17.92
CA LEU A 136 -22.84 24.25 -18.39
C LEU A 136 -24.11 23.96 -19.18
N LYS A 137 -23.95 23.23 -20.29
CA LYS A 137 -25.07 22.72 -21.08
C LYS A 137 -25.83 21.64 -20.29
N SER A 138 -27.13 21.84 -20.11
CA SER A 138 -28.05 20.77 -19.69
C SER A 138 -29.44 21.05 -20.28
N GLU A 139 -30.46 20.26 -19.94
CA GLU A 139 -31.85 20.54 -20.35
C GLU A 139 -32.27 21.97 -19.97
N ASN A 140 -31.86 22.42 -18.79
CA ASN A 140 -31.96 23.81 -18.34
C ASN A 140 -30.54 24.33 -18.05
N PRO A 141 -30.04 25.40 -18.71
CA PRO A 141 -28.68 25.89 -18.50
C PRO A 141 -28.32 26.04 -17.01
N ILE A 142 -27.19 25.47 -16.61
CA ILE A 142 -26.70 25.53 -15.22
C ILE A 142 -25.55 26.52 -15.19
N VAL A 143 -25.76 27.65 -14.52
CA VAL A 143 -24.77 28.70 -14.30
C VAL A 143 -24.26 28.59 -12.87
N ILE A 144 -23.01 28.19 -12.72
CA ILE A 144 -22.33 28.11 -11.43
C ILE A 144 -21.49 29.37 -11.25
N THR A 145 -21.71 30.10 -10.16
CA THR A 145 -20.92 31.28 -9.80
C THR A 145 -20.21 31.05 -8.48
N ARG A 146 -18.88 31.20 -8.48
CA ARG A 146 -18.04 31.23 -7.28
C ARG A 146 -17.54 32.65 -7.07
N THR A 147 -17.79 33.23 -5.90
CA THR A 147 -17.21 34.52 -5.49
C THR A 147 -16.19 34.27 -4.39
N ILE A 148 -14.95 34.68 -4.60
CA ILE A 148 -13.84 34.53 -3.66
C ILE A 148 -13.61 35.88 -2.97
N GLU A 149 -13.53 35.87 -1.64
CA GLU A 149 -13.26 37.05 -0.82
C GLU A 149 -11.87 36.94 -0.20
N LYS A 150 -11.03 37.95 -0.43
CA LYS A 150 -9.63 37.94 0.00
C LYS A 150 -9.48 38.11 1.52
N SER A 151 -10.37 38.87 2.15
CA SER A 151 -10.29 39.30 3.55
C SER A 151 -10.29 38.16 4.57
N ASN A 152 -10.97 37.05 4.27
CA ASN A 152 -11.17 35.93 5.20
C ASN A 152 -10.95 34.55 4.53
N ASN A 153 -10.24 34.53 3.39
CA ASN A 153 -10.01 33.32 2.58
C ASN A 153 -11.30 32.50 2.30
N SER A 154 -12.45 33.17 2.20
CA SER A 154 -13.75 32.51 2.05
C SER A 154 -14.24 32.52 0.60
N SER A 155 -15.17 31.61 0.28
CA SER A 155 -15.86 31.63 -1.01
C SER A 155 -17.35 31.36 -0.86
N ARG A 156 -18.15 32.07 -1.68
CA ARG A 156 -19.60 31.94 -1.75
C ARG A 156 -19.99 31.32 -3.09
N TRP A 157 -21.02 30.48 -3.07
CA TRP A 157 -21.49 29.74 -4.23
C TRP A 157 -22.91 30.15 -4.61
N LYS A 158 -23.16 30.25 -5.91
CA LYS A 158 -24.50 30.39 -6.47
C LYS A 158 -24.71 29.43 -7.63
N ILE A 159 -25.91 28.88 -7.75
CA ILE A 159 -26.36 28.11 -8.91
C ILE A 159 -27.58 28.83 -9.48
N ASN A 160 -27.53 29.23 -10.75
CA ASN A 160 -28.57 29.99 -11.43
C ASN A 160 -29.00 31.25 -10.64
N GLY A 161 -28.03 31.95 -10.04
CA GLY A 161 -28.23 33.16 -9.25
C GLY A 161 -28.72 32.94 -7.80
N LYS A 162 -29.09 31.72 -7.41
CA LYS A 162 -29.52 31.38 -6.04
C LYS A 162 -28.33 30.90 -5.20
N ASN A 163 -28.29 31.28 -3.92
CA ASN A 163 -27.25 30.81 -2.99
C ASN A 163 -27.27 29.28 -2.90
N ALA A 164 -26.09 28.66 -2.97
CA ALA A 164 -25.91 27.22 -2.91
C ALA A 164 -24.74 26.87 -1.98
N THR A 165 -24.66 25.62 -1.55
CA THR A 165 -23.47 25.09 -0.85
C THR A 165 -22.55 24.38 -1.83
N LEU A 166 -21.29 24.15 -1.45
CA LEU A 166 -20.36 23.32 -2.23
C LEU A 166 -20.94 21.92 -2.51
N ARG A 167 -21.65 21.33 -1.54
CA ARG A 167 -22.30 20.02 -1.69
C ARG A 167 -23.35 20.03 -2.82
N ASP A 168 -24.11 21.11 -2.94
CA ASP A 168 -25.13 21.24 -4.00
C ASP A 168 -24.49 21.40 -5.38
N VAL A 169 -23.39 22.15 -5.45
CA VAL A 169 -22.58 22.30 -6.68
C VAL A 169 -22.02 20.94 -7.11
N LEU A 170 -21.35 20.23 -6.21
CA LEU A 170 -20.79 18.90 -6.49
C LEU A 170 -21.88 17.90 -6.88
N ALA A 171 -23.05 17.94 -6.25
CA ALA A 171 -24.17 17.07 -6.63
C ALA A 171 -24.62 17.33 -8.09
N LYS A 172 -24.73 18.60 -8.52
CA LYS A 172 -25.08 18.97 -9.90
C LYS A 172 -24.00 18.60 -10.90
N VAL A 173 -22.74 18.82 -10.54
CA VAL A 173 -21.59 18.50 -11.38
C VAL A 173 -21.44 16.99 -11.56
N ASN A 174 -21.64 16.20 -10.49
CA ASN A 174 -21.65 14.74 -10.55
C ASN A 174 -22.80 14.17 -11.38
N THR A 175 -23.99 14.79 -11.38
CA THR A 175 -25.10 14.36 -12.27
C THR A 175 -24.78 14.50 -13.76
N LEU A 176 -23.83 15.39 -14.10
CA LEU A 176 -23.36 15.60 -15.47
C LEU A 176 -22.09 14.78 -15.78
N ASN A 177 -21.67 13.90 -14.87
CA ASN A 177 -20.46 13.08 -15.00
C ASN A 177 -19.17 13.90 -15.23
N ILE A 178 -19.07 15.06 -14.60
CA ILE A 178 -17.85 15.89 -14.62
C ILE A 178 -16.96 15.48 -13.45
N GLN A 179 -15.77 14.96 -13.71
CA GLN A 179 -14.78 14.54 -12.70
C GLN A 179 -13.46 15.28 -12.93
N VAL A 180 -13.25 16.42 -12.26
CA VAL A 180 -12.00 17.21 -12.41
C VAL A 180 -10.87 16.64 -11.55
N ASP A 181 -11.15 15.80 -10.55
CA ASP A 181 -10.16 15.07 -9.75
C ASP A 181 -9.60 13.82 -10.44
N ASN A 182 -10.21 13.39 -11.54
CA ASN A 182 -9.70 12.28 -12.35
C ASN A 182 -8.65 12.81 -13.35
N LEU A 183 -7.39 12.40 -13.17
CA LEU A 183 -6.28 12.79 -14.05
C LEU A 183 -6.50 12.36 -15.51
N CYS A 184 -7.38 11.39 -15.78
CA CYS A 184 -7.74 10.98 -17.13
C CYS A 184 -8.68 11.98 -17.85
N GLN A 185 -9.37 12.84 -17.09
CA GLN A 185 -10.30 13.85 -17.62
C GLN A 185 -9.70 15.27 -17.54
N PHE A 186 -8.97 15.56 -16.47
CA PHE A 186 -8.42 16.88 -16.21
C PHE A 186 -6.96 16.75 -15.81
N LEU A 187 -6.07 17.22 -16.70
CA LEU A 187 -4.62 17.14 -16.51
C LEU A 187 -4.05 18.57 -16.37
N PRO A 188 -3.84 19.05 -15.12
CA PRO A 188 -3.20 20.33 -14.86
C PRO A 188 -1.72 20.31 -15.27
N GLN A 189 -1.14 21.50 -15.41
CA GLN A 189 0.30 21.69 -15.53
C GLN A 189 1.06 20.96 -14.40
N ASP A 190 2.24 20.41 -14.70
CA ASP A 190 3.15 19.65 -13.80
C ASP A 190 2.64 18.27 -13.33
N LYS A 191 1.35 17.95 -13.50
CA LYS A 191 0.73 16.66 -13.10
C LYS A 191 0.91 15.53 -14.10
N VAL A 192 1.43 15.80 -15.30
CA VAL A 192 1.80 14.76 -16.30
C VAL A 192 2.80 13.77 -15.71
N SER A 193 3.75 14.28 -14.92
CA SER A 193 4.77 13.46 -14.26
C SER A 193 4.18 12.56 -13.15
N GLU A 194 3.15 13.02 -12.45
CA GLU A 194 2.41 12.28 -11.42
C GLU A 194 1.57 11.16 -12.03
N PHE A 195 0.94 11.40 -13.18
CA PHE A 195 0.20 10.34 -13.89
C PHE A 195 1.11 9.17 -14.26
N ALA A 196 2.31 9.46 -14.79
CA ALA A 196 3.32 8.45 -15.10
C ALA A 196 4.01 7.85 -13.85
N GLN A 197 3.65 8.29 -12.64
CA GLN A 197 4.08 7.70 -11.36
C GLN A 197 2.98 6.89 -10.67
N LEU A 198 1.74 6.93 -11.19
CA LEU A 198 0.66 6.12 -10.64
C LEU A 198 1.04 4.65 -10.66
N SER A 199 0.78 3.95 -9.54
CA SER A 199 0.93 2.51 -9.51
C SER A 199 -0.06 1.84 -10.49
N PRO A 200 0.23 0.63 -10.99
CA PRO A 200 -0.69 -0.09 -11.88
C PRO A 200 -2.11 -0.21 -11.31
N SER A 201 -2.26 -0.36 -9.98
CA SER A 201 -3.56 -0.47 -9.31
C SER A 201 -4.29 0.86 -9.21
N GLU A 202 -3.60 1.97 -8.93
CA GLU A 202 -4.21 3.31 -8.96
C GLU A 202 -4.64 3.67 -10.39
N LEU A 203 -3.82 3.34 -11.39
CA LEU A 203 -4.14 3.55 -12.79
C LEU A 203 -5.40 2.78 -13.21
N LEU A 204 -5.58 1.54 -12.74
CA LEU A 204 -6.81 0.76 -12.94
C LEU A 204 -8.04 1.48 -12.38
N VAL A 205 -7.97 1.93 -11.13
CA VAL A 205 -9.10 2.61 -10.47
C VAL A 205 -9.45 3.92 -11.19
N GLN A 206 -8.46 4.73 -11.57
CA GLN A 206 -8.69 5.98 -12.32
C GLN A 206 -9.27 5.73 -13.71
N THR A 207 -8.78 4.69 -14.40
CA THR A 207 -9.28 4.27 -15.71
C THR A 207 -10.73 3.78 -15.62
N GLN A 208 -11.06 2.96 -14.61
CA GLN A 208 -12.43 2.51 -14.36
C GLN A 208 -13.38 3.66 -14.02
N LYS A 209 -12.93 4.66 -13.26
CA LYS A 209 -13.75 5.85 -12.97
C LYS A 209 -13.98 6.74 -14.20
N ALA A 210 -13.01 6.78 -15.11
CA ALA A 210 -13.08 7.60 -16.32
C ALA A 210 -13.95 6.96 -17.42
N VAL A 211 -13.76 5.66 -17.65
CA VAL A 211 -14.35 4.93 -18.79
C VAL A 211 -15.41 3.93 -18.34
N GLY A 212 -15.23 3.30 -17.18
CA GLY A 212 -16.11 2.27 -16.69
C GLY A 212 -17.48 2.79 -16.26
N ASP A 213 -18.47 1.91 -16.29
CA ASP A 213 -19.77 2.18 -15.69
C ASP A 213 -19.64 2.29 -14.17
N LYS A 214 -20.48 3.11 -13.54
CA LYS A 214 -20.48 3.30 -12.08
C LYS A 214 -20.58 1.97 -11.32
N GLU A 215 -21.35 1.01 -11.86
CA GLU A 215 -21.48 -0.35 -11.32
C GLU A 215 -20.15 -1.11 -11.28
N MET A 216 -19.26 -0.92 -12.27
CA MET A 216 -17.96 -1.60 -12.33
C MET A 216 -17.06 -1.18 -11.18
N THR A 217 -17.03 0.11 -10.85
CA THR A 217 -16.28 0.63 -9.70
C THR A 217 -16.86 0.12 -8.38
N GLU A 218 -18.19 0.09 -8.25
CA GLU A 218 -18.87 -0.44 -7.07
C GLU A 218 -18.60 -1.94 -6.87
N TRP A 219 -18.59 -2.74 -7.95
CA TRP A 219 -18.23 -4.15 -7.89
C TRP A 219 -16.78 -4.35 -7.49
N HIS A 220 -15.84 -3.55 -8.01
CA HIS A 220 -14.43 -3.62 -7.64
C HIS A 220 -14.22 -3.32 -6.14
N GLU A 221 -14.83 -2.24 -5.63
CA GLU A 221 -14.76 -1.90 -4.20
C GLU A 221 -15.40 -2.98 -3.31
N ARG A 222 -16.50 -3.59 -3.77
CA ARG A 222 -17.15 -4.69 -3.05
C ARG A 222 -16.30 -5.96 -3.04
N LEU A 223 -15.63 -6.30 -4.14
CA LEU A 223 -14.67 -7.41 -4.20
C LEU A 223 -13.50 -7.24 -3.23
N ILE A 224 -12.97 -6.02 -3.11
CA ILE A 224 -11.90 -5.71 -2.14
C ILE A 224 -12.40 -5.95 -0.71
N LYS A 225 -13.57 -5.41 -0.34
CA LYS A 225 -14.15 -5.59 1.00
C LYS A 225 -14.42 -7.07 1.34
N LEU A 226 -15.02 -7.81 0.41
CA LEU A 226 -15.31 -9.24 0.61
C LEU A 226 -14.02 -10.06 0.79
N ARG A 227 -12.95 -9.72 0.06
CA ARG A 227 -11.64 -10.40 0.18
C ARG A 227 -10.97 -10.13 1.52
N ASP A 228 -11.06 -8.90 2.04
CA ASP A 228 -10.54 -8.56 3.36
C ASP A 228 -11.33 -9.27 4.48
N GLU A 229 -12.67 -9.29 4.36
CA GLU A 229 -13.55 -10.04 5.27
C GLU A 229 -13.22 -11.54 5.27
N GLU A 230 -13.06 -12.16 4.08
CA GLU A 230 -12.68 -13.57 3.95
C GLU A 230 -11.32 -13.87 4.58
N LYS A 231 -10.29 -13.03 4.38
CA LYS A 231 -8.97 -13.23 4.99
C LYS A 231 -9.02 -13.22 6.50
N THR A 232 -9.76 -12.28 7.09
CA THR A 232 -9.92 -12.23 8.56
C THR A 232 -10.63 -13.47 9.08
N LEU A 233 -11.66 -13.93 8.37
CA LEU A 233 -12.41 -15.13 8.74
C LEU A 233 -11.53 -16.40 8.64
N LEU A 234 -10.74 -16.56 7.57
CA LEU A 234 -9.82 -17.69 7.37
C LEU A 234 -8.76 -17.79 8.47
N LEU A 235 -8.22 -16.66 8.94
CA LEU A 235 -7.31 -16.65 10.09
C LEU A 235 -7.99 -17.19 11.35
N THR A 236 -9.23 -16.75 11.63
CA THR A 236 -9.97 -17.26 12.80
C THR A 236 -10.40 -18.71 12.67
N ILE A 237 -10.67 -19.20 11.45
CA ILE A 237 -10.95 -20.62 11.20
C ILE A 237 -9.71 -21.45 11.52
N LYS A 238 -8.54 -21.01 11.06
CA LYS A 238 -7.27 -21.71 11.31
C LYS A 238 -6.93 -21.76 12.80
N ASP A 239 -7.12 -20.66 13.53
CA ASP A 239 -6.90 -20.64 14.98
C ASP A 239 -7.83 -21.61 15.73
N ASP A 240 -9.11 -21.67 15.34
CA ASP A 240 -10.10 -22.59 15.91
C ASP A 240 -9.81 -24.06 15.52
N GLU A 241 -9.35 -24.32 14.28
CA GLU A 241 -8.88 -25.63 13.82
C GLU A 241 -7.69 -26.11 14.65
N ASP A 242 -6.68 -25.26 14.84
CA ASP A 242 -5.50 -25.56 15.67
C ASP A 242 -5.90 -25.85 17.14
N GLN A 243 -6.94 -25.19 17.67
CA GLN A 243 -7.48 -25.48 19.00
C GLN A 243 -8.17 -26.85 19.07
N VAL A 244 -9.00 -27.19 18.09
CA VAL A 244 -9.66 -28.51 18.00
C VAL A 244 -8.61 -29.61 17.90
N ASP A 245 -7.61 -29.44 17.02
CA ASP A 245 -6.51 -30.39 16.82
C ASP A 245 -5.72 -30.64 18.13
N ASN A 246 -5.49 -29.59 18.91
CA ASN A 246 -4.82 -29.69 20.20
C ASN A 246 -5.67 -30.40 21.26
N LEU A 247 -6.98 -30.15 21.31
CA LEU A 247 -7.91 -30.81 22.22
C LEU A 247 -8.09 -32.30 21.85
N GLU A 248 -8.14 -32.64 20.57
CA GLU A 248 -8.24 -34.01 20.07
C GLU A 248 -6.98 -34.83 20.38
N LYS A 249 -5.79 -34.26 20.15
CA LYS A 249 -4.52 -34.90 20.54
C LYS A 249 -4.44 -35.18 22.05
N ARG A 250 -5.01 -34.29 22.87
CA ARG A 250 -5.11 -34.49 24.33
C ARG A 250 -6.15 -35.53 24.72
N ASN A 251 -7.26 -35.64 23.98
CA ASN A 251 -8.32 -36.60 24.25
C ASN A 251 -7.95 -38.03 23.82
N ALA A 252 -7.20 -38.19 22.73
CA ALA A 252 -6.69 -39.47 22.25
C ALA A 252 -5.77 -40.19 23.25
N ILE A 253 -5.11 -39.44 24.15
CA ILE A 253 -4.28 -39.99 25.22
C ILE A 253 -5.13 -40.75 26.26
N LEU A 254 -6.36 -40.29 26.52
CA LEU A 254 -7.27 -40.82 27.55
C LEU A 254 -8.18 -41.96 27.03
N GLU A 255 -8.27 -42.15 25.72
CA GLU A 255 -9.16 -43.13 25.08
C GLU A 255 -8.82 -44.59 25.44
N ARG A 256 -7.53 -44.89 25.62
CA ARG A 256 -7.05 -46.21 26.07
C ARG A 256 -7.43 -46.53 27.52
N ASP A 257 -7.57 -45.51 28.35
CA ASP A 257 -7.92 -45.68 29.77
C ASP A 257 -9.45 -45.84 29.95
N VAL A 258 -10.26 -45.18 29.11
CA VAL A 258 -11.72 -45.32 29.08
C VAL A 258 -12.17 -46.68 28.54
N ALA A 259 -11.46 -47.25 27.55
CA ALA A 259 -11.76 -48.58 27.00
C ALA A 259 -11.60 -49.71 28.03
N ARG A 260 -10.57 -49.63 28.89
CA ARG A 260 -10.32 -50.61 29.97
C ARG A 260 -11.37 -50.58 31.08
N TYR A 261 -11.99 -49.41 31.32
CA TYR A 261 -13.07 -49.27 32.31
C TYR A 261 -14.36 -49.98 31.86
N ARG A 262 -14.69 -49.93 30.56
CA ARG A 262 -15.91 -50.55 30.01
C ARG A 262 -15.84 -52.09 29.93
N GLU A 263 -14.64 -52.69 29.79
CA GLU A 263 -14.46 -54.15 29.87
C GLU A 263 -14.75 -54.72 31.27
N ARG A 264 -14.42 -53.98 32.33
CA ARG A 264 -14.69 -54.35 33.73
C ARG A 264 -16.18 -54.50 34.03
N GLU A 265 -17.02 -53.70 33.36
CA GLU A 265 -18.47 -53.66 33.53
C GLU A 265 -19.17 -54.96 33.06
N VAL A 266 -18.59 -55.63 32.07
CA VAL A 266 -19.08 -56.92 31.54
C VAL A 266 -18.82 -58.07 32.53
N ILE A 267 -17.70 -58.04 33.25
CA ILE A 267 -17.32 -59.04 34.27
C ILE A 267 -18.26 -58.97 35.48
N LEU A 268 -18.66 -57.76 35.89
CA LEU A 268 -19.58 -57.54 37.02
C LEU A 268 -21.01 -58.05 36.78
N ASN A 269 -21.42 -58.25 35.53
CA ASN A 269 -22.75 -58.81 35.22
C ASN A 269 -22.82 -60.35 35.37
N ARG A 270 -21.69 -61.07 35.33
CA ARG A 270 -21.62 -62.50 35.71
C ARG A 270 -21.78 -62.73 37.21
N VAL A 271 -21.22 -61.82 38.02
CA VAL A 271 -21.36 -61.83 39.49
C VAL A 271 -22.82 -61.74 39.93
N LYS A 272 -23.64 -60.97 39.21
CA LYS A 272 -25.09 -60.84 39.47
C LYS A 272 -25.88 -62.14 39.28
N LEU A 273 -25.37 -63.11 38.52
CA LEU A 273 -26.00 -64.43 38.35
C LEU A 273 -25.81 -65.29 39.61
N TYR A 274 -24.62 -65.27 40.23
CA TYR A 274 -24.33 -65.96 41.49
C TYR A 274 -25.05 -65.31 42.69
N GLU A 275 -25.23 -64.00 42.67
CA GLU A 275 -25.96 -63.26 43.72
C GLU A 275 -27.46 -63.59 43.80
N ARG A 276 -28.03 -64.23 42.76
CA ARG A 276 -29.43 -64.66 42.71
C ARG A 276 -29.71 -65.94 43.51
N ALA A 277 -28.70 -66.74 43.87
CA ALA A 277 -28.84 -67.95 44.70
C ALA A 277 -28.83 -67.67 46.22
N ILE A 278 -28.35 -66.49 46.63
CA ILE A 278 -28.19 -66.04 48.02
C ILE A 278 -29.52 -65.76 48.81
N PRO A 279 -30.69 -65.44 48.20
CA PRO A 279 -31.93 -65.12 48.92
C PRO A 279 -32.44 -66.19 49.90
N TRP A 280 -32.22 -67.48 49.61
CA TRP A 280 -32.59 -68.59 50.50
C TRP A 280 -31.77 -68.62 51.80
N ALA A 281 -30.53 -68.16 51.78
CA ALA A 281 -29.70 -67.99 52.98
C ALA A 281 -29.90 -66.63 53.67
N ARG A 282 -30.58 -65.68 53.02
CA ARG A 282 -30.82 -64.30 53.52
C ARG A 282 -32.04 -64.17 54.43
N TYR A 283 -32.95 -65.13 54.49
CA TYR A 283 -34.07 -65.11 55.44
C TYR A 283 -33.58 -65.07 56.90
N ASP A 284 -32.58 -65.90 57.23
CA ASP A 284 -31.98 -65.94 58.57
C ASP A 284 -31.25 -64.64 58.93
N VAL A 285 -30.72 -63.94 57.93
CA VAL A 285 -30.03 -62.66 58.09
C VAL A 285 -31.02 -61.48 58.27
N ALA A 286 -32.27 -61.62 57.81
CA ALA A 286 -33.25 -60.54 57.74
C ALA A 286 -33.76 -60.07 59.13
N LYS A 287 -33.85 -60.96 60.11
CA LYS A 287 -34.33 -60.64 61.47
C LYS A 287 -33.39 -59.68 62.22
N ASN A 288 -32.08 -59.79 62.02
CA ASN A 288 -31.08 -58.92 62.63
C ASN A 288 -31.01 -57.53 61.96
N LYS A 289 -31.53 -57.38 60.73
CA LYS A 289 -31.57 -56.10 60.02
C LYS A 289 -32.63 -55.13 60.54
N TYR A 290 -33.68 -55.61 61.21
CA TYR A 290 -34.78 -54.77 61.72
C TYR A 290 -34.36 -53.85 62.89
N ASP A 291 -33.65 -54.39 63.90
CA ASP A 291 -33.23 -53.61 65.07
C ASP A 291 -32.15 -52.57 64.74
N ASP A 292 -31.31 -52.89 63.76
CA ASP A 292 -30.25 -52.03 63.25
C ASP A 292 -30.79 -50.83 62.46
N ALA A 293 -31.93 -51.00 61.77
CA ALA A 293 -32.60 -49.96 61.01
C ALA A 293 -33.24 -48.86 61.90
N LYS A 294 -33.65 -49.19 63.14
CA LYS A 294 -34.27 -48.23 64.08
C LYS A 294 -33.28 -47.19 64.62
N LYS A 295 -32.04 -47.59 64.92
CA LYS A 295 -30.97 -46.66 65.34
C LYS A 295 -30.51 -45.76 64.19
N LYS A 296 -30.28 -46.35 63.01
CA LYS A 296 -29.87 -45.62 61.79
C LYS A 296 -30.88 -44.53 61.39
N ARG A 297 -32.18 -44.74 61.60
CA ARG A 297 -33.23 -43.72 61.35
C ARG A 297 -33.10 -42.47 62.23
N SER A 298 -32.74 -42.64 63.50
CA SER A 298 -32.60 -41.51 64.44
C SER A 298 -31.39 -40.65 64.10
N ASP A 299 -30.23 -41.26 63.84
CA ASP A 299 -28.98 -40.55 63.55
C ASP A 299 -29.03 -39.79 62.21
N ILE A 300 -29.70 -40.38 61.21
CA ILE A 300 -29.91 -39.76 59.89
C ILE A 300 -30.92 -38.60 59.97
N HIS A 301 -31.92 -38.67 60.88
CA HIS A 301 -32.85 -37.56 61.09
C HIS A 301 -32.16 -36.32 61.68
N THR A 302 -31.27 -36.52 62.67
CA THR A 302 -30.53 -35.42 63.31
C THR A 302 -29.55 -34.77 62.32
N THR A 303 -28.86 -35.56 61.50
CA THR A 303 -27.98 -35.04 60.45
C THR A 303 -28.74 -34.31 59.34
N TYR A 304 -29.91 -34.82 58.92
CA TYR A 304 -30.78 -34.12 57.98
C TYR A 304 -31.24 -32.75 58.50
N GLN A 305 -31.70 -32.67 59.76
CA GLN A 305 -32.11 -31.40 60.36
C GLN A 305 -30.98 -30.37 60.50
N ASN A 306 -29.75 -30.83 60.78
CA ASN A 306 -28.59 -29.93 60.84
C ASN A 306 -28.24 -29.37 59.45
N LEU A 307 -28.29 -30.20 58.41
CA LEU A 307 -28.07 -29.76 57.02
C LEU A 307 -29.14 -28.77 56.53
N VAL A 308 -30.40 -28.92 56.97
CA VAL A 308 -31.47 -27.93 56.69
C VAL A 308 -31.12 -26.55 57.28
N LYS A 309 -30.67 -26.52 58.54
CA LYS A 309 -30.27 -25.26 59.22
C LYS A 309 -29.02 -24.63 58.62
N GLU A 310 -28.07 -25.42 58.13
CA GLU A 310 -26.85 -24.93 57.49
C GLU A 310 -27.09 -24.36 56.08
N ASN A 311 -28.11 -24.86 55.36
CA ASN A 311 -28.40 -24.48 53.98
C ASN A 311 -29.29 -23.21 53.88
N GLU A 312 -30.11 -22.93 54.89
CA GLU A 312 -30.96 -21.73 54.97
C GLU A 312 -30.18 -20.38 54.82
N PRO A 313 -29.06 -20.13 55.52
CA PRO A 313 -28.28 -18.90 55.33
C PRO A 313 -27.63 -18.79 53.96
N LEU A 314 -27.35 -19.93 53.29
CA LEU A 314 -26.76 -19.96 51.95
C LEU A 314 -27.78 -19.55 50.88
N ASN A 315 -29.02 -20.06 50.97
CA ASN A 315 -30.11 -19.67 50.08
C ASN A 315 -30.54 -18.20 50.28
N ASN A 316 -30.51 -17.69 51.52
CA ASN A 316 -30.74 -16.28 51.81
C ASN A 316 -29.63 -15.38 51.21
N LYS A 317 -28.36 -15.79 51.28
CA LYS A 317 -27.25 -15.09 50.61
C LYS A 317 -27.41 -15.09 49.09
N LYS A 318 -27.84 -16.20 48.49
CA LYS A 318 -28.14 -16.31 47.05
C LYS A 318 -29.21 -15.30 46.62
N SER A 319 -30.35 -15.27 47.31
CA SER A 319 -31.44 -14.33 47.00
C SER A 319 -31.03 -12.86 47.16
N ASN A 320 -30.18 -12.54 48.15
CA ASN A 320 -29.64 -11.19 48.31
C ASN A 320 -28.69 -10.81 47.16
N LEU A 321 -27.81 -11.72 46.72
CA LEU A 321 -26.92 -11.47 45.57
C LEU A 321 -27.68 -11.34 44.25
N GLU A 322 -28.76 -12.10 44.05
CA GLU A 322 -29.66 -11.96 42.90
C GLU A 322 -30.31 -10.57 42.84
N LYS A 323 -30.77 -10.04 43.99
CA LYS A 323 -31.28 -8.66 44.09
C LYS A 323 -30.20 -7.64 43.77
N ILE A 324 -29.01 -7.77 44.36
CA ILE A 324 -27.87 -6.86 44.11
C ILE A 324 -27.48 -6.88 42.63
N GLY A 325 -27.45 -8.05 41.99
CA GLY A 325 -27.18 -8.20 40.56
C GLY A 325 -28.23 -7.48 39.70
N LYS A 326 -29.52 -7.66 40.01
CA LYS A 326 -30.62 -7.01 39.28
C LYS A 326 -30.63 -5.49 39.44
N ASP A 327 -30.40 -4.99 40.66
CA ASP A 327 -30.34 -3.55 40.94
C ASP A 327 -29.12 -2.91 40.27
N SER A 328 -27.96 -3.57 40.33
CA SER A 328 -26.73 -3.10 39.65
C SER A 328 -26.87 -3.09 38.13
N TYR A 329 -27.59 -4.08 37.55
CA TYR A 329 -27.90 -4.10 36.12
C TYR A 329 -28.82 -2.95 35.70
N ASN A 330 -29.86 -2.67 36.48
CA ASN A 330 -30.78 -1.57 36.24
C ASN A 330 -30.09 -0.21 36.38
N GLU A 331 -29.23 -0.03 37.38
CA GLU A 331 -28.43 1.19 37.55
C GLU A 331 -27.46 1.38 36.38
N LYS A 332 -26.76 0.31 35.95
CA LYS A 332 -25.90 0.32 34.76
C LYS A 332 -26.67 0.79 33.51
N LYS A 333 -27.86 0.25 33.26
CA LYS A 333 -28.69 0.63 32.11
C LYS A 333 -29.16 2.08 32.18
N SER A 334 -29.67 2.51 33.33
CA SER A 334 -30.13 3.89 33.56
C SER A 334 -29.00 4.91 33.39
N CYS A 335 -27.81 4.64 33.96
CA CYS A 335 -26.64 5.50 33.78
C CYS A 335 -26.17 5.56 32.33
N PHE A 336 -26.27 4.48 31.56
CA PHE A 336 -25.94 4.46 30.13
C PHE A 336 -26.87 5.36 29.30
N GLU A 337 -28.18 5.27 29.51
CA GLU A 337 -29.16 6.09 28.80
C GLU A 337 -28.97 7.58 29.11
N ARG A 338 -28.78 7.92 30.39
CA ARG A 338 -28.49 9.30 30.82
C ARG A 338 -27.17 9.81 30.24
N PHE A 339 -26.11 9.00 30.28
CA PHE A 339 -24.81 9.34 29.69
C PHE A 339 -24.92 9.60 28.17
N SER A 340 -25.67 8.76 27.45
CA SER A 340 -25.91 8.95 26.01
C SER A 340 -26.61 10.28 25.72
N SER A 341 -27.62 10.65 26.53
CA SER A 341 -28.30 11.95 26.38
C SER A 341 -27.38 13.14 26.66
N LYS A 342 -26.52 13.05 27.68
CA LYS A 342 -25.57 14.10 28.05
C LYS A 342 -24.41 14.21 27.06
N LYS A 343 -23.95 13.09 26.50
CA LYS A 343 -22.97 13.07 25.39
C LYS A 343 -23.49 13.82 24.17
N ARG A 344 -24.74 13.61 23.78
CA ARG A 344 -25.36 14.38 22.68
C ARG A 344 -25.42 15.88 23.00
N GLN A 345 -25.76 16.24 24.23
CA GLN A 345 -25.75 17.66 24.66
C GLN A 345 -24.34 18.27 24.63
N LEU A 346 -23.30 17.49 24.97
CA LEU A 346 -21.88 17.86 24.87
C LEU A 346 -21.46 18.14 23.43
N GLU A 347 -21.86 17.28 22.48
CA GLU A 347 -21.60 17.49 21.05
C GLU A 347 -22.30 18.75 20.53
N GLU A 348 -23.54 18.99 20.94
CA GLU A 348 -24.30 20.21 20.59
C GLU A 348 -23.72 21.49 21.23
N THR A 349 -23.19 21.44 22.45
CA THR A 349 -22.50 22.59 23.07
C THR A 349 -21.11 22.81 22.49
N SER A 350 -20.36 21.75 22.15
CA SER A 350 -19.06 21.83 21.47
C SER A 350 -19.19 22.56 20.14
N THR A 351 -20.12 22.13 19.28
CA THR A 351 -20.34 22.77 17.96
C THR A 351 -20.76 24.24 18.08
N LYS A 352 -21.46 24.63 19.15
CA LYS A 352 -21.79 26.04 19.43
C LYS A 352 -20.58 26.82 19.99
N LEU A 353 -19.72 26.17 20.77
CA LEU A 353 -18.47 26.76 21.25
C LEU A 353 -17.50 27.04 20.09
N ASP A 354 -17.38 26.10 19.15
CA ASP A 354 -16.54 26.25 17.96
C ASP A 354 -17.01 27.44 17.12
N LYS A 355 -18.32 27.58 16.92
CA LYS A 355 -18.91 28.75 16.23
C LYS A 355 -18.57 30.07 16.95
N LEU A 356 -18.79 30.13 18.26
CA LEU A 356 -18.46 31.34 19.04
C LEU A 356 -16.94 31.61 19.09
N ASN A 357 -16.11 30.58 18.98
CA ASN A 357 -14.66 30.75 18.90
C ASN A 357 -14.26 31.36 17.55
N ASN A 358 -14.78 30.82 16.45
CA ASN A 358 -14.56 31.38 15.11
C ASN A 358 -15.06 32.82 15.02
N ASP A 359 -16.26 33.12 15.55
CA ASP A 359 -16.78 34.49 15.61
C ASP A 359 -15.84 35.45 16.41
N CYS A 360 -15.20 34.96 17.47
CA CYS A 360 -14.22 35.76 18.23
C CYS A 360 -12.90 35.95 17.47
N GLU A 361 -12.47 34.95 16.70
CA GLU A 361 -11.28 35.02 15.85
C GLU A 361 -11.49 35.97 14.67
N ASP A 362 -12.64 35.90 14.00
CA ASP A 362 -13.02 36.81 12.91
C ASP A 362 -13.02 38.27 13.40
N ILE A 363 -13.67 38.57 14.53
CA ILE A 363 -13.69 39.95 15.08
C ILE A 363 -12.29 40.41 15.52
N ARG A 364 -11.43 39.49 16.00
CA ARG A 364 -10.02 39.81 16.33
C ARG A 364 -9.21 40.09 15.08
N GLU A 365 -9.40 39.31 14.02
CA GLU A 365 -8.75 39.50 12.74
C GLU A 365 -9.14 40.86 12.15
N ASP A 366 -10.43 41.21 12.17
CA ASP A 366 -10.93 42.53 11.77
C ASP A 366 -10.26 43.66 12.57
N LEU A 367 -10.14 43.53 13.90
CA LEU A 367 -9.41 44.49 14.75
C LEU A 367 -7.93 44.60 14.38
N THR A 368 -7.26 43.50 14.07
CA THR A 368 -5.85 43.53 13.64
C THR A 368 -5.67 44.15 12.26
N ASN A 369 -6.59 43.88 11.34
CA ASN A 369 -6.60 44.44 9.99
C ASN A 369 -6.86 45.94 10.03
N MET A 370 -7.76 46.41 10.91
CA MET A 370 -7.99 47.83 11.14
C MET A 370 -6.74 48.53 11.72
N LYS A 371 -6.07 47.93 12.72
CA LYS A 371 -4.79 48.46 13.24
C LYS A 371 -3.68 48.49 12.20
N LYS A 372 -3.60 47.48 11.33
CA LYS A 372 -2.65 47.44 10.21
C LYS A 372 -2.94 48.57 9.21
N LYS A 373 -4.20 48.81 8.86
CA LYS A 373 -4.61 49.92 7.98
C LYS A 373 -4.26 51.28 8.57
N GLU A 374 -4.47 51.47 9.88
CA GLU A 374 -4.09 52.70 10.57
C GLU A 374 -2.57 52.92 10.57
N LYS A 375 -1.80 51.89 10.92
CA LYS A 375 -0.32 51.94 10.90
C LYS A 375 0.24 52.15 9.49
N GLN A 376 -0.35 51.52 8.47
CA GLN A 376 0.03 51.73 7.08
C GLN A 376 -0.23 53.17 6.63
N ARG A 377 -1.32 53.79 7.09
CA ARG A 377 -1.61 55.21 6.83
C ARG A 377 -0.58 56.12 7.49
N GLU A 378 -0.23 55.86 8.75
CA GLU A 378 0.81 56.61 9.47
C GLU A 378 2.17 56.50 8.79
N ASN A 379 2.60 55.29 8.43
CA ASN A 379 3.85 55.08 7.69
C ASN A 379 3.84 55.80 6.33
N ARG A 380 2.71 55.75 5.61
CA ARG A 380 2.57 56.40 4.30
C ARG A 380 2.60 57.93 4.40
N ILE A 381 2.12 58.51 5.50
CA ILE A 381 2.28 59.96 5.78
C ILE A 381 3.76 60.30 5.95
N VAL A 382 4.50 59.52 6.74
CA VAL A 382 5.94 59.73 6.96
C VAL A 382 6.75 59.53 5.66
N GLU A 383 6.44 58.50 4.88
CA GLU A 383 7.06 58.24 3.58
C GLU A 383 6.83 59.40 2.59
N ILE A 384 5.59 59.88 2.47
CA ILE A 384 5.27 61.01 1.58
C ILE A 384 5.97 62.29 2.05
N GLN A 385 6.04 62.55 3.35
CA GLN A 385 6.76 63.70 3.91
C GLN A 385 8.28 63.66 3.62
N THR A 386 8.89 62.48 3.76
CA THR A 386 10.34 62.30 3.47
C THR A 386 10.65 62.34 1.98
N GLU A 387 9.76 61.86 1.11
CA GLU A 387 9.89 61.98 -0.35
C GLU A 387 9.79 63.44 -0.82
N ILE A 388 8.87 64.23 -0.26
CA ILE A 388 8.75 65.66 -0.58
C ILE A 388 10.05 66.41 -0.24
N ALA A 389 10.60 66.19 0.96
CA ALA A 389 11.85 66.82 1.37
C ALA A 389 13.04 66.47 0.45
N ARG A 390 13.14 65.20 0.02
CA ARG A 390 14.19 64.73 -0.91
C ARG A 390 14.03 65.31 -2.32
N LEU A 391 12.79 65.46 -2.80
CA LEU A 391 12.52 66.02 -4.12
C LEU A 391 12.81 67.52 -4.17
N GLU A 392 12.56 68.25 -3.07
CA GLU A 392 12.90 69.68 -2.94
C GLU A 392 14.42 69.93 -2.98
N GLU A 393 15.20 69.08 -2.30
CA GLU A 393 16.67 69.16 -2.30
C GLU A 393 17.28 68.92 -3.69
N ARG A 394 16.72 67.98 -4.45
CA ARG A 394 17.21 67.55 -5.77
C ARG A 394 17.02 68.56 -6.91
N ILE A 395 16.12 69.53 -6.78
CA ILE A 395 15.85 70.54 -7.82
C ILE A 395 16.77 71.77 -7.68
N SER A 396 17.59 71.84 -6.62
CA SER A 396 18.38 73.03 -6.27
C SER A 396 19.58 73.35 -7.21
N VAL A 397 20.04 72.42 -8.06
CA VAL A 397 21.23 72.60 -8.92
C VAL A 397 20.97 72.16 -10.37
N LYS A 398 21.32 73.02 -11.36
CA LYS A 398 21.07 72.80 -12.80
C LYS A 398 22.34 72.31 -13.55
N PRO A 399 22.32 71.20 -14.34
CA PRO A 399 23.53 70.66 -15.01
C PRO A 399 23.89 71.31 -16.37
N PRO A 400 25.17 71.27 -16.82
CA PRO A 400 25.66 71.80 -18.11
C PRO A 400 25.61 70.80 -19.29
N GLU A 401 25.50 71.28 -20.54
CA GLU A 401 25.42 70.48 -21.79
C GLU A 401 26.81 70.11 -22.35
N ASN A 402 27.06 68.84 -22.74
CA ASN A 402 28.21 68.47 -23.59
C ASN A 402 28.14 67.10 -24.30
N ASP A 403 28.97 66.98 -25.34
CA ASP A 403 29.02 65.98 -26.45
C ASP A 403 29.52 64.56 -26.04
N THR A 404 28.96 63.48 -26.63
CA THR A 404 29.09 62.06 -26.15
C THR A 404 29.85 61.10 -27.09
N SER A 405 30.57 61.63 -28.08
CA SER A 405 31.19 60.86 -29.16
C SER A 405 32.33 59.92 -28.72
N GLU A 406 33.22 60.35 -27.80
CA GLU A 406 34.37 59.55 -27.35
C GLU A 406 34.00 58.30 -26.53
N ILE A 407 32.90 58.36 -25.77
CA ILE A 407 32.43 57.22 -24.95
C ILE A 407 31.93 56.09 -25.85
N LYS A 408 31.42 56.41 -27.05
CA LYS A 408 30.84 55.44 -27.97
C LYS A 408 31.90 54.50 -28.57
N SER A 409 33.07 55.03 -28.95
CA SER A 409 34.17 54.24 -29.52
C SER A 409 34.69 53.17 -28.55
N LYS A 410 34.84 53.49 -27.26
CA LYS A 410 35.34 52.55 -26.24
C LYS A 410 34.36 51.41 -25.94
N ILE A 411 33.06 51.65 -26.11
CA ILE A 411 32.02 50.62 -25.92
C ILE A 411 32.09 49.56 -27.05
N ASP A 412 32.42 49.98 -28.26
CA ASP A 412 32.50 49.09 -29.42
C ASP A 412 33.72 48.14 -29.32
N ASP A 413 34.87 48.65 -28.87
CA ASP A 413 36.10 47.84 -28.66
C ASP A 413 35.94 46.78 -27.55
N LEU A 414 35.27 47.14 -26.44
CA LEU A 414 34.95 46.20 -25.35
C LEU A 414 33.97 45.11 -25.81
N SER A 415 33.05 45.44 -26.72
CA SER A 415 32.07 44.49 -27.25
C SER A 415 32.72 43.41 -28.11
N ALA A 416 33.77 43.75 -28.88
CA ALA A 416 34.52 42.79 -29.68
C ALA A 416 35.31 41.80 -28.81
N HIS A 417 35.89 42.25 -27.69
CA HIS A 417 36.62 41.38 -26.75
C HIS A 417 35.70 40.42 -26.00
N MET A 418 34.53 40.90 -25.56
CA MET A 418 33.51 40.05 -24.93
C MET A 418 33.01 38.93 -25.86
N HIS A 419 32.86 39.21 -27.15
CA HIS A 419 32.43 38.22 -28.13
C HIS A 419 33.47 37.09 -28.32
N LYS A 420 34.77 37.40 -28.23
CA LYS A 420 35.84 36.40 -28.33
C LYS A 420 35.84 35.45 -27.13
N ILE A 421 35.76 35.98 -25.91
CA ILE A 421 35.68 35.18 -24.67
C ILE A 421 34.43 34.28 -24.66
N GLN A 422 33.33 34.76 -25.23
CA GLN A 422 32.09 33.98 -25.31
C GLN A 422 32.17 32.79 -26.28
N ILE A 423 33.01 32.87 -27.32
CA ILE A 423 33.30 31.74 -28.22
C ILE A 423 34.16 30.71 -27.47
N ASP A 424 35.25 31.17 -26.84
CA ASP A 424 36.18 30.29 -26.11
C ASP A 424 35.48 29.57 -24.94
N GLY A 425 34.58 30.27 -24.21
CA GLY A 425 33.77 29.67 -23.17
C GLY A 425 32.76 28.63 -23.67
N LYS A 426 32.25 28.79 -24.90
CA LYS A 426 31.37 27.80 -25.52
C LYS A 426 32.12 26.52 -25.89
N ASP A 427 33.33 26.64 -26.43
CA ASP A 427 34.16 25.48 -26.79
C ASP A 427 34.56 24.65 -25.55
N ILE A 428 34.82 25.30 -24.41
CA ILE A 428 35.08 24.61 -23.13
C ILE A 428 33.81 23.93 -22.61
N GLN A 429 32.66 24.58 -22.73
CA GLN A 429 31.38 24.02 -22.30
C GLN A 429 31.00 22.77 -23.12
N ASP A 430 31.21 22.80 -24.44
CA ASP A 430 31.00 21.65 -25.32
C ASP A 430 31.94 20.46 -24.94
N ARG A 431 33.18 20.74 -24.50
CA ARG A 431 34.12 19.71 -24.00
C ARG A 431 33.69 19.12 -22.66
N ILE A 432 33.17 19.94 -21.75
CA ILE A 432 32.63 19.48 -20.45
C ILE A 432 31.43 18.54 -20.68
N GLU A 433 30.54 18.88 -21.62
CA GLU A 433 29.39 18.06 -21.99
C GLU A 433 29.83 16.70 -22.55
N GLN A 434 30.86 16.67 -23.41
CA GLN A 434 31.44 15.41 -23.90
C GLN A 434 32.02 14.53 -22.78
N LEU A 435 32.72 15.12 -21.81
CA LEU A 435 33.26 14.38 -20.65
C LEU A 435 32.14 13.86 -19.73
N ASP A 436 31.02 14.58 -19.63
CA ASP A 436 29.85 14.13 -18.88
C ASP A 436 29.17 12.92 -19.52
N ASP A 437 29.01 12.93 -20.84
CA ASP A 437 28.52 11.79 -21.62
C ASP A 437 29.41 10.55 -21.44
N ASP A 438 30.73 10.73 -21.45
CA ASP A 438 31.69 9.62 -21.30
C ASP A 438 31.74 9.09 -19.86
N SER A 439 31.66 9.97 -18.85
CA SER A 439 31.49 9.59 -17.45
C SER A 439 30.22 8.78 -17.23
N GLU A 440 29.10 9.17 -17.86
CA GLU A 440 27.84 8.45 -17.75
C GLU A 440 27.91 7.05 -18.40
N LYS A 441 28.56 6.94 -19.56
CA LYS A 441 28.81 5.63 -20.22
C LYS A 441 29.63 4.70 -19.33
N ILE A 442 30.71 5.19 -18.73
CA ILE A 442 31.57 4.40 -17.84
C ILE A 442 30.82 4.01 -16.56
N ASN A 443 30.06 4.92 -15.95
CA ASN A 443 29.24 4.62 -14.76
C ASN A 443 28.18 3.53 -15.03
N ARG A 444 27.56 3.55 -16.21
CA ARG A 444 26.63 2.48 -16.64
C ARG A 444 27.35 1.14 -16.81
N GLN A 445 28.60 1.12 -17.27
CA GLN A 445 29.40 -0.10 -17.37
C GLN A 445 29.82 -0.65 -16.01
N ILE A 446 30.29 0.21 -15.10
CA ILE A 446 30.61 -0.15 -13.70
C ILE A 446 29.38 -0.76 -13.04
N SER A 447 28.22 -0.12 -13.15
CA SER A 447 26.96 -0.61 -12.58
C SER A 447 26.54 -1.98 -13.12
N ARG A 448 26.83 -2.29 -14.39
CA ARG A 448 26.55 -3.61 -14.99
C ARG A 448 27.51 -4.68 -14.47
N ILE A 449 28.78 -4.35 -14.34
CA ILE A 449 29.80 -5.27 -13.82
C ILE A 449 29.57 -5.55 -12.33
N ASP A 450 29.26 -4.52 -11.54
CA ASP A 450 28.94 -4.68 -10.12
C ASP A 450 27.67 -5.51 -9.88
N ARG A 451 26.65 -5.42 -10.74
CA ARG A 451 25.48 -6.30 -10.68
C ARG A 451 25.87 -7.76 -10.93
N LYS A 452 26.65 -8.03 -11.98
CA LYS A 452 27.16 -9.38 -12.26
C LYS A 452 28.06 -9.91 -11.14
N ARG A 453 28.85 -9.04 -10.50
CA ARG A 453 29.67 -9.41 -9.34
C ARG A 453 28.79 -9.79 -8.15
N LYS A 454 27.77 -8.98 -7.82
CA LYS A 454 26.80 -9.27 -6.74
C LYS A 454 26.02 -10.56 -6.98
N GLU A 455 25.63 -10.86 -8.22
CA GLU A 455 24.97 -12.12 -8.57
C GLU A 455 25.85 -13.35 -8.26
N LEU A 456 27.18 -13.22 -8.38
CA LEU A 456 28.17 -14.26 -8.07
C LEU A 456 28.58 -14.30 -6.57
N GLU A 457 28.40 -13.20 -5.83
CA GLU A 457 28.76 -13.10 -4.40
C GLU A 457 27.76 -13.81 -3.45
N ASP A 458 26.56 -14.16 -3.94
CA ASP A 458 25.43 -14.59 -3.12
C ASP A 458 25.23 -16.13 -3.03
N ILE A 459 26.23 -16.93 -3.41
CA ILE A 459 26.11 -18.40 -3.42
C ILE A 459 26.23 -19.01 -2.01
N ARG A 460 27.02 -18.41 -1.11
CA ARG A 460 27.15 -18.88 0.28
C ARG A 460 25.81 -18.76 1.02
N GLU A 461 25.15 -17.60 0.92
CA GLU A 461 23.83 -17.37 1.52
C GLU A 461 22.76 -18.25 0.85
N ARG A 462 22.75 -18.38 -0.49
CA ARG A 462 21.82 -19.31 -1.16
C ARG A 462 21.98 -20.78 -0.73
N ARG A 463 23.20 -21.23 -0.40
CA ARG A 463 23.42 -22.59 0.11
C ARG A 463 23.01 -22.74 1.58
N LEU A 464 23.22 -21.70 2.39
CA LEU A 464 22.67 -21.64 3.74
C LEU A 464 21.13 -21.61 3.71
N ASP A 465 20.51 -20.93 2.74
CA ASP A 465 19.07 -20.93 2.49
C ASP A 465 18.56 -22.30 2.01
N GLY A 466 19.34 -22.99 1.16
CA GLY A 466 19.07 -24.38 0.80
C GLY A 466 19.04 -25.29 2.03
N LEU A 467 19.96 -25.09 2.98
CA LEU A 467 19.90 -25.77 4.28
C LEU A 467 18.66 -25.36 5.09
N ARG A 468 18.25 -24.09 5.09
CA ARG A 468 17.01 -23.64 5.76
C ARG A 468 15.77 -24.38 5.21
N TYR A 469 15.73 -24.63 3.90
CA TYR A 469 14.65 -25.39 3.26
C TYR A 469 14.62 -26.87 3.67
N ASP A 470 15.79 -27.50 3.80
CA ASP A 470 15.93 -28.89 4.28
C ASP A 470 15.59 -29.06 5.78
N ASN A 471 15.30 -27.96 6.48
CA ASN A 471 14.86 -27.85 7.88
C ASN A 471 15.70 -28.64 8.93
N PRO A 472 17.03 -28.50 9.01
CA PRO A 472 17.82 -28.86 10.19
C PRO A 472 17.92 -27.65 11.13
N PRO A 473 16.96 -27.44 12.05
CA PRO A 473 16.88 -26.24 12.87
C PRO A 473 18.15 -26.00 13.71
N ASP A 474 18.86 -27.06 14.08
CA ASP A 474 20.03 -26.99 14.95
C ASP A 474 21.28 -26.47 14.22
N THR A 475 21.50 -26.87 12.95
CA THR A 475 22.64 -26.40 12.15
C THR A 475 22.51 -24.91 11.83
N ILE A 476 21.30 -24.43 11.50
CA ILE A 476 21.07 -23.01 11.22
C ILE A 476 21.21 -22.17 12.48
N LYS A 477 20.68 -22.62 13.63
CA LYS A 477 20.89 -21.95 14.93
C LYS A 477 22.37 -21.84 15.31
N ALA A 478 23.17 -22.86 14.96
CA ALA A 478 24.61 -22.84 15.17
C ALA A 478 25.32 -21.83 14.24
N VAL A 479 24.88 -21.72 12.97
CA VAL A 479 25.36 -20.69 12.03
C VAL A 479 25.04 -19.28 12.55
N ASP A 480 23.80 -19.05 12.99
CA ASP A 480 23.35 -17.76 13.52
C ASP A 480 24.15 -17.40 14.79
N TRP A 481 24.37 -18.36 15.70
CA TRP A 481 25.20 -18.16 16.88
C TRP A 481 26.65 -17.81 16.54
N LEU A 482 27.24 -18.51 15.56
CA LEU A 482 28.61 -18.25 15.11
C LEU A 482 28.73 -16.84 14.50
N ARG A 483 27.69 -16.38 13.79
CA ARG A 483 27.62 -15.03 13.23
C ARG A 483 27.56 -13.95 14.33
N GLU A 484 26.83 -14.22 15.41
CA GLU A 484 26.68 -13.30 16.54
C GLU A 484 27.87 -13.30 17.52
N ASN A 485 28.60 -14.42 17.60
CA ASN A 485 29.61 -14.65 18.63
C ASN A 485 31.01 -14.94 18.06
N GLY A 486 31.22 -14.73 16.76
CA GLY A 486 32.50 -14.97 16.08
C GLY A 486 33.67 -14.22 16.71
N ASP A 487 33.44 -12.99 17.19
CA ASP A 487 34.47 -12.16 17.84
C ASP A 487 34.97 -12.71 19.19
N LYS A 488 34.28 -13.72 19.76
CA LYS A 488 34.64 -14.37 21.02
C LYS A 488 35.50 -15.62 20.82
N LEU A 489 35.71 -16.05 19.58
CA LEU A 489 36.52 -17.21 19.23
C LEU A 489 37.96 -16.78 18.95
N PHE A 490 38.90 -17.66 19.25
CA PHE A 490 40.33 -17.36 19.17
C PHE A 490 40.89 -17.46 17.76
N ALA A 491 40.37 -18.37 16.96
CA ALA A 491 40.78 -18.67 15.60
C ALA A 491 39.56 -18.82 14.68
N HIS A 492 39.82 -18.97 13.38
CA HIS A 492 38.75 -19.06 12.40
C HIS A 492 37.97 -20.38 12.53
N VAL A 493 36.65 -20.28 12.66
CA VAL A 493 35.75 -21.42 12.59
C VAL A 493 34.97 -21.34 11.27
N SER A 494 35.11 -22.37 10.45
CA SER A 494 34.41 -22.46 9.17
C SER A 494 32.94 -22.77 9.38
N TYR A 495 32.09 -22.17 8.52
CA TYR A 495 30.70 -22.55 8.37
C TYR A 495 30.54 -24.03 7.95
N PRO A 496 29.32 -24.60 7.96
CA PRO A 496 29.11 -25.97 7.55
C PRO A 496 29.74 -26.26 6.19
N LEU A 497 30.36 -27.43 6.03
CA LEU A 497 31.14 -27.80 4.84
C LEU A 497 30.45 -27.48 3.50
N CYS A 498 29.14 -27.68 3.38
CA CYS A 498 28.40 -27.33 2.16
C CYS A 498 28.43 -25.83 1.76
N ALA A 499 28.62 -24.92 2.72
CA ALA A 499 28.71 -23.48 2.48
C ALA A 499 30.13 -23.03 2.07
N GLU A 500 31.17 -23.80 2.42
CA GLU A 500 32.58 -23.44 2.20
C GLU A 500 33.26 -24.20 1.05
N ILE A 501 32.62 -25.24 0.52
CA ILE A 501 33.18 -26.10 -0.54
C ILE A 501 32.73 -25.65 -1.92
N ASN A 502 33.64 -25.32 -2.83
CA ASN A 502 33.32 -25.09 -4.25
C ASN A 502 33.69 -26.31 -5.09
N VAL A 503 32.83 -26.68 -6.05
CA VAL A 503 33.12 -27.75 -7.02
C VAL A 503 33.57 -27.08 -8.32
N LYS A 504 34.77 -27.40 -8.80
CA LYS A 504 35.36 -26.76 -10.00
C LYS A 504 34.48 -26.94 -11.22
N ASP A 505 34.02 -28.16 -11.44
CA ASP A 505 33.16 -28.52 -12.56
C ASP A 505 31.83 -29.06 -12.06
N ASN A 506 30.75 -28.38 -12.45
CA ASN A 506 29.41 -28.64 -11.92
C ASN A 506 28.89 -30.04 -12.30
N GLN A 507 29.43 -30.65 -13.35
CA GLN A 507 29.06 -32.03 -13.73
C GLN A 507 29.38 -33.05 -12.64
N TYR A 508 30.32 -32.75 -11.75
CA TYR A 508 30.72 -33.64 -10.65
C TYR A 508 30.04 -33.31 -9.31
N ALA A 509 29.15 -32.31 -9.27
CA ALA A 509 28.49 -31.88 -8.04
C ALA A 509 27.72 -33.03 -7.35
N ASP A 510 26.95 -33.80 -8.13
CA ASP A 510 26.18 -34.96 -7.65
C ASP A 510 27.07 -36.00 -6.97
N VAL A 511 28.23 -36.26 -7.58
CA VAL A 511 29.20 -37.25 -7.12
C VAL A 511 29.91 -36.78 -5.86
N VAL A 512 30.34 -35.52 -5.84
CA VAL A 512 31.01 -34.90 -4.69
C VAL A 512 30.07 -34.86 -3.48
N GLU A 513 28.82 -34.44 -3.66
CA GLU A 513 27.84 -34.37 -2.57
C GLU A 513 27.53 -35.77 -2.01
N SER A 514 27.43 -36.78 -2.87
CA SER A 514 27.22 -38.18 -2.47
C SER A 514 28.43 -38.82 -1.77
N ALA A 515 29.65 -38.42 -2.15
CA ALA A 515 30.87 -38.89 -1.53
C ALA A 515 31.05 -38.34 -0.10
N ILE A 516 30.76 -37.05 0.10
CA ILE A 516 30.84 -36.39 1.41
C ILE A 516 29.72 -36.90 2.33
N GLY A 517 28.50 -36.99 1.80
CA GLY A 517 27.32 -37.43 2.55
C GLY A 517 26.68 -36.31 3.39
N GLN A 518 25.36 -36.44 3.62
CA GLN A 518 24.53 -35.37 4.19
C GLN A 518 24.94 -34.93 5.60
N GLN A 519 25.42 -35.85 6.45
CA GLN A 519 25.85 -35.50 7.81
C GLN A 519 27.15 -34.69 7.80
N ASN A 520 28.12 -35.10 6.97
CA ASN A 520 29.40 -34.40 6.87
C ASN A 520 29.25 -33.02 6.23
N LEU A 521 28.36 -32.85 5.24
CA LEU A 521 28.05 -31.54 4.66
C LEU A 521 27.60 -30.48 5.68
N ARG A 522 27.04 -30.92 6.81
CA ARG A 522 26.55 -30.06 7.90
C ARG A 522 27.59 -29.85 9.02
N THR A 523 28.82 -30.30 8.82
CA THR A 523 29.88 -30.28 9.83
C THR A 523 30.61 -28.95 9.85
N PHE A 524 30.86 -28.40 11.03
CA PHE A 524 31.68 -27.21 11.26
C PHE A 524 33.12 -27.61 11.53
N VAL A 525 34.08 -26.82 11.03
CA VAL A 525 35.51 -27.10 11.19
C VAL A 525 36.15 -25.96 11.96
N CYS A 526 36.70 -26.28 13.13
CA CYS A 526 37.48 -25.35 13.95
C CYS A 526 38.97 -25.49 13.60
N GLU A 527 39.67 -24.36 13.55
CA GLU A 527 41.13 -24.32 13.40
C GLU A 527 41.86 -24.64 14.72
N ASP A 528 41.31 -24.19 15.86
CA ASP A 528 41.91 -24.35 17.19
C ASP A 528 41.06 -25.24 18.10
N GLU A 529 41.71 -26.05 18.95
CA GLU A 529 41.04 -26.97 19.88
C GLU A 529 40.25 -26.25 20.97
N ARG A 530 40.66 -25.04 21.36
CA ARG A 530 39.93 -24.22 22.35
C ARG A 530 38.57 -23.80 21.81
N ASP A 531 38.52 -23.39 20.54
CA ASP A 531 37.28 -23.01 19.87
C ASP A 531 36.36 -24.22 19.68
N TYR A 532 36.91 -25.39 19.40
CA TYR A 532 36.16 -26.64 19.38
C TYR A 532 35.47 -26.92 20.73
N HIS A 533 36.18 -26.76 21.84
CA HIS A 533 35.61 -26.96 23.18
C HIS A 533 34.57 -25.89 23.53
N ILE A 534 34.79 -24.62 23.16
CA ILE A 534 33.83 -23.54 23.37
C ILE A 534 32.55 -23.82 22.59
N MET A 535 32.69 -24.14 21.31
CA MET A 535 31.56 -24.38 20.41
C MET A 535 30.76 -25.61 20.86
N THR A 536 31.43 -26.70 21.24
CA THR A 536 30.76 -27.92 21.72
C THR A 536 30.06 -27.68 23.06
N ARG A 537 30.71 -26.98 24.01
CA ARG A 537 30.11 -26.66 25.30
C ARG A 537 28.88 -25.77 25.17
N GLU A 538 28.99 -24.66 24.42
CA GLU A 538 27.89 -23.70 24.30
C GLU A 538 26.75 -24.21 23.43
N LEU A 539 27.06 -24.84 22.29
CA LEU A 539 26.03 -25.27 21.34
C LEU A 539 25.48 -26.66 21.68
N CYS A 540 26.33 -27.63 22.02
CA CYS A 540 25.90 -29.00 22.26
C CYS A 540 25.50 -29.23 23.73
N ASP A 541 26.27 -28.74 24.72
CA ASP A 541 25.98 -29.04 26.13
C ASP A 541 24.95 -28.09 26.75
N VAL A 542 25.11 -26.77 26.54
CA VAL A 542 24.22 -25.73 27.10
C VAL A 542 22.93 -25.62 26.30
N ARG A 543 23.04 -25.41 24.98
CA ARG A 543 21.89 -25.20 24.08
C ARG A 543 21.27 -26.50 23.55
N LYS A 544 21.89 -27.65 23.82
CA LYS A 544 21.41 -29.00 23.42
C LYS A 544 21.17 -29.16 21.91
N LEU A 545 21.94 -28.46 21.08
CA LEU A 545 21.86 -28.57 19.62
C LEU A 545 22.58 -29.82 19.13
N ARG A 546 21.98 -30.53 18.17
CA ARG A 546 22.58 -31.73 17.55
C ARG A 546 23.38 -31.34 16.31
N ILE A 547 24.61 -30.84 16.52
CA ILE A 547 25.53 -30.44 15.45
C ILE A 547 26.81 -31.27 15.45
N ASN A 548 27.47 -31.35 14.29
CA ASN A 548 28.79 -31.98 14.18
C ASN A 548 29.86 -30.88 14.08
N VAL A 549 30.81 -30.88 15.00
CA VAL A 549 31.94 -29.95 15.02
C VAL A 549 33.20 -30.80 15.06
N VAL A 550 34.22 -30.42 14.31
CA VAL A 550 35.50 -31.15 14.27
C VAL A 550 36.67 -30.18 14.30
N CYS A 551 37.78 -30.63 14.86
CA CYS A 551 39.06 -29.92 14.84
C CYS A 551 40.17 -30.93 14.50
N PHE A 552 40.96 -30.65 13.47
CA PHE A 552 42.04 -31.52 13.01
C PHE A 552 43.37 -30.76 13.02
N SER A 553 43.84 -30.46 14.23
CA SER A 553 45.11 -29.77 14.52
C SER A 553 46.35 -30.62 14.19
N ASN A 554 46.25 -31.95 14.30
CA ASN A 554 47.38 -32.88 14.24
C ASN A 554 47.69 -33.46 12.85
N THR A 555 46.94 -33.07 11.81
CA THR A 555 47.13 -33.58 10.44
C THR A 555 47.17 -32.43 9.46
N THR A 556 47.90 -32.60 8.37
CA THR A 556 47.99 -31.64 7.27
C THR A 556 47.71 -32.33 5.94
N LEU A 557 47.44 -31.55 4.90
CA LEU A 557 47.21 -32.09 3.55
C LEU A 557 48.37 -32.95 3.02
N ARG A 558 49.59 -32.78 3.55
CA ARG A 558 50.77 -33.56 3.17
C ARG A 558 50.71 -35.01 3.68
N ASP A 559 49.92 -35.27 4.72
CA ASP A 559 49.76 -36.60 5.33
C ASP A 559 48.81 -37.52 4.53
N PHE A 560 48.21 -37.00 3.46
CA PHE A 560 47.24 -37.71 2.62
C PHE A 560 47.73 -37.89 1.16
N PRO A 561 48.78 -38.71 0.92
CA PRO A 561 49.27 -38.96 -0.43
C PRO A 561 48.27 -39.77 -1.26
N ARG A 562 48.29 -39.56 -2.58
CA ARG A 562 47.45 -40.30 -3.54
C ARG A 562 47.82 -41.80 -3.53
N PRO A 563 46.85 -42.73 -3.52
CA PRO A 563 47.14 -44.17 -3.52
C PRO A 563 47.93 -44.67 -4.72
N ILE A 564 47.75 -44.03 -5.88
CA ILE A 564 48.50 -44.32 -7.10
C ILE A 564 48.78 -43.01 -7.87
N PRO A 565 49.82 -42.98 -8.73
CA PRO A 565 50.09 -41.85 -9.62
C PRO A 565 48.97 -41.63 -10.66
N ASN A 566 48.78 -40.38 -11.08
CA ASN A 566 47.72 -39.98 -12.01
C ASN A 566 47.80 -40.69 -13.38
N ASP A 567 49.00 -41.00 -13.87
CA ASP A 567 49.14 -41.71 -15.17
C ASP A 567 48.58 -43.14 -15.09
N ARG A 568 48.83 -43.82 -13.97
CA ARG A 568 48.28 -45.16 -13.72
C ARG A 568 46.78 -45.11 -13.46
N LEU A 569 46.29 -44.02 -12.87
CA LEU A 569 44.87 -43.78 -12.66
C LEU A 569 44.11 -43.65 -14.00
N LYS A 570 44.67 -42.89 -14.95
CA LYS A 570 44.13 -42.74 -16.30
C LYS A 570 44.11 -44.06 -17.08
N ASN A 571 45.14 -44.90 -16.92
CA ASN A 571 45.17 -46.23 -17.54
C ASN A 571 44.08 -47.16 -17.01
N LEU A 572 43.59 -46.95 -15.79
CA LEU A 572 42.45 -47.67 -15.22
C LEU A 572 41.09 -47.08 -15.65
N GLY A 573 41.10 -46.01 -16.46
CA GLY A 573 39.91 -45.34 -17.00
C GLY A 573 39.36 -44.21 -16.13
N PHE A 574 40.05 -43.79 -15.07
CA PHE A 574 39.62 -42.70 -14.20
C PHE A 574 40.31 -41.37 -14.54
N ASP A 575 39.57 -40.26 -14.48
CA ASP A 575 40.09 -38.94 -14.87
C ASP A 575 40.96 -38.30 -13.79
N CYS A 576 40.47 -38.30 -12.55
CA CYS A 576 41.10 -37.68 -11.40
C CYS A 576 40.55 -38.23 -10.07
N PHE A 577 41.08 -37.76 -8.95
CA PHE A 577 40.49 -38.01 -7.63
C PHE A 577 39.46 -36.94 -7.28
N LEU A 578 38.45 -37.28 -6.48
CA LEU A 578 37.40 -36.34 -6.08
C LEU A 578 37.92 -35.07 -5.40
N LEU A 579 39.00 -35.18 -4.61
CA LEU A 579 39.62 -34.01 -3.99
C LEU A 579 40.14 -33.00 -5.02
N ASP A 580 40.53 -33.43 -6.23
CA ASP A 580 41.03 -32.52 -7.28
C ASP A 580 39.93 -31.60 -7.84
N GLN A 581 38.67 -32.02 -7.71
CA GLN A 581 37.47 -31.28 -8.16
C GLN A 581 36.92 -30.33 -7.10
N ILE A 582 37.51 -30.30 -5.90
CA ILE A 582 37.06 -29.47 -4.78
C ILE A 582 38.05 -28.33 -4.53
N GLU A 583 37.52 -27.13 -4.40
CA GLU A 583 38.23 -25.95 -3.92
C GLU A 583 37.64 -25.49 -2.60
N ALA A 584 38.49 -25.42 -1.57
CA ALA A 584 38.14 -24.91 -0.26
C ALA A 584 39.42 -24.45 0.47
N SER A 585 39.28 -23.86 1.65
CA SER A 585 40.43 -23.51 2.48
C SER A 585 41.26 -24.76 2.85
N PRO A 586 42.57 -24.63 3.12
CA PRO A 586 43.41 -25.76 3.49
C PRO A 586 42.89 -26.55 4.69
N ILE A 587 42.27 -25.86 5.65
CA ILE A 587 41.66 -26.43 6.86
C ILE A 587 40.43 -27.29 6.49
N VAL A 588 39.58 -26.79 5.59
CA VAL A 588 38.40 -27.51 5.09
C VAL A 588 38.80 -28.73 4.23
N LEU A 589 39.79 -28.58 3.34
CA LEU A 589 40.32 -29.70 2.56
C LEU A 589 40.92 -30.79 3.46
N ASN A 590 41.61 -30.38 4.54
CA ASN A 590 42.17 -31.29 5.54
C ASN A 590 41.06 -32.05 6.28
N ALA A 591 39.99 -31.36 6.68
CA ALA A 591 38.82 -32.00 7.30
C ALA A 591 38.13 -32.98 6.35
N LEU A 592 37.99 -32.64 5.07
CA LEU A 592 37.44 -33.55 4.05
C LEU A 592 38.29 -34.80 3.85
N CYS A 593 39.62 -34.69 3.92
CA CYS A 593 40.51 -35.84 3.84
C CYS A 593 40.39 -36.77 5.05
N ASN A 594 40.26 -36.21 6.25
CA ASN A 594 40.07 -36.96 7.49
C ASN A 594 38.69 -37.62 7.57
N LEU A 595 37.62 -36.89 7.25
CA LEU A 595 36.24 -37.36 7.41
C LEU A 595 35.77 -38.29 6.28
N CYS A 596 36.10 -37.95 5.04
CA CYS A 596 35.51 -38.57 3.85
C CYS A 596 36.52 -39.31 2.98
N HIS A 597 37.82 -39.20 3.29
CA HIS A 597 38.92 -39.81 2.53
C HIS A 597 38.85 -39.54 1.02
N LEU A 598 38.38 -38.34 0.63
CA LEU A 598 38.17 -37.96 -0.78
C LEU A 598 39.45 -38.07 -1.63
N TYR A 599 40.61 -38.03 -0.97
CA TYR A 599 41.90 -38.17 -1.64
C TYR A 599 42.16 -39.56 -2.24
N LYS A 600 41.42 -40.58 -1.80
CA LYS A 600 41.52 -41.99 -2.25
C LYS A 600 40.42 -42.41 -3.22
N ILE A 601 39.47 -41.53 -3.51
CA ILE A 601 38.27 -41.87 -4.27
C ILE A 601 38.40 -41.34 -5.70
N PRO A 602 38.58 -42.22 -6.70
CA PRO A 602 38.66 -41.80 -8.08
C PRO A 602 37.27 -41.66 -8.72
N ILE A 603 37.20 -40.81 -9.76
CA ILE A 603 35.98 -40.51 -10.52
C ILE A 603 36.20 -40.68 -12.02
N ALA A 604 35.18 -41.17 -12.71
CA ALA A 604 35.12 -41.27 -14.16
C ALA A 604 33.75 -40.87 -14.73
N PRO A 605 33.70 -40.33 -15.96
CA PRO A 605 32.47 -39.95 -16.64
C PRO A 605 31.68 -41.17 -17.14
N GLN A 606 30.41 -40.93 -17.50
CA GLN A 606 29.49 -41.98 -17.94
C GLN A 606 29.87 -42.50 -19.35
N GLY A 607 29.86 -43.82 -19.55
CA GLY A 607 30.12 -44.44 -20.87
C GLY A 607 31.52 -45.06 -21.06
N VAL A 608 32.38 -45.05 -20.04
CA VAL A 608 33.67 -45.76 -20.06
C VAL A 608 33.46 -47.22 -19.63
N ASN A 609 34.01 -48.17 -20.40
CA ASN A 609 33.85 -49.61 -20.13
C ASN A 609 34.99 -50.07 -19.21
N PHE A 610 34.68 -50.33 -17.94
CA PHE A 610 35.68 -50.68 -16.93
C PHE A 610 35.87 -52.19 -16.78
N ASN A 611 37.13 -52.61 -16.67
CA ASN A 611 37.46 -53.94 -16.20
C ASN A 611 37.41 -53.98 -14.66
N HIS A 612 36.23 -54.23 -14.11
CA HIS A 612 36.00 -54.23 -12.65
C HIS A 612 36.91 -55.22 -11.91
N GLU A 613 37.26 -56.37 -12.51
CA GLU A 613 38.19 -57.32 -11.90
C GLU A 613 39.61 -56.74 -11.74
N GLU A 614 40.07 -55.94 -12.71
CA GLU A 614 41.39 -55.32 -12.67
C GLU A 614 41.47 -54.26 -11.55
N ILE A 615 40.40 -53.48 -11.39
CA ILE A 615 40.26 -52.51 -10.29
C ILE A 615 40.25 -53.24 -8.95
N GLU A 616 39.50 -54.34 -8.81
CA GLU A 616 39.46 -55.16 -7.59
C GLU A 616 40.83 -55.76 -7.24
N ARG A 617 41.62 -56.17 -8.26
CA ARG A 617 42.98 -56.69 -8.07
C ARG A 617 43.96 -55.61 -7.61
N THR A 618 43.79 -54.35 -8.00
CA THR A 618 44.70 -53.27 -7.56
C THR A 618 44.67 -53.07 -6.05
N ARG A 619 43.53 -53.32 -5.39
CA ARG A 619 43.26 -53.03 -3.97
C ARG A 619 43.62 -51.60 -3.53
N ALA A 620 43.76 -50.69 -4.49
CA ALA A 620 44.16 -49.31 -4.24
C ALA A 620 43.01 -48.44 -3.72
N PHE A 621 41.77 -48.82 -4.03
CA PHE A 621 40.56 -48.07 -3.71
C PHE A 621 39.52 -48.96 -3.03
N THR A 622 38.81 -48.39 -2.06
CA THR A 622 37.66 -49.04 -1.41
C THR A 622 36.33 -48.50 -1.93
N ARG A 623 36.35 -47.37 -2.65
CA ARG A 623 35.18 -46.73 -3.26
C ARG A 623 35.59 -45.93 -4.49
N TYR A 624 34.79 -45.98 -5.55
CA TYR A 624 34.97 -45.18 -6.76
C TYR A 624 33.62 -44.87 -7.42
N PHE A 625 33.62 -43.89 -8.34
CA PHE A 625 32.41 -43.42 -9.01
C PHE A 625 32.56 -43.46 -10.53
N VAL A 626 31.51 -43.92 -11.21
CA VAL A 626 31.41 -43.96 -12.66
C VAL A 626 30.04 -43.41 -13.06
N GLY A 627 30.03 -42.24 -13.72
CA GLY A 627 28.79 -41.56 -14.09
C GLY A 627 27.86 -41.33 -12.88
N ASP A 628 26.65 -41.87 -12.96
CA ASP A 628 25.61 -41.78 -11.94
C ASP A 628 25.64 -42.91 -10.90
N THR A 629 26.70 -43.73 -10.88
CA THR A 629 26.77 -44.95 -10.08
C THR A 629 28.03 -44.99 -9.22
N SER A 630 27.87 -45.39 -7.96
CA SER A 630 28.95 -45.56 -6.99
C SER A 630 29.20 -47.04 -6.70
N TYR A 631 30.47 -47.41 -6.62
CA TYR A 631 30.92 -48.78 -6.36
C TYR A 631 31.75 -48.79 -5.07
N SER A 632 31.35 -49.62 -4.11
CA SER A 632 32.06 -49.82 -2.85
C SER A 632 32.59 -51.25 -2.80
N LEU A 633 33.90 -51.39 -2.59
CA LEU A 633 34.62 -52.66 -2.53
C LEU A 633 34.89 -53.03 -1.07
N SER A 634 34.52 -54.25 -0.69
CA SER A 634 34.84 -54.84 0.61
C SER A 634 35.48 -56.21 0.40
N TRP A 635 36.46 -56.54 1.25
CA TRP A 635 37.06 -57.88 1.26
C TRP A 635 36.77 -58.54 2.60
N SER A 636 36.26 -59.78 2.58
CA SER A 636 35.98 -60.51 3.81
C SER A 636 37.24 -60.65 4.67
N LYS A 637 37.13 -60.28 5.95
CA LYS A 637 38.23 -60.44 6.93
C LYS A 637 38.47 -61.91 7.32
N TYR A 638 37.50 -62.80 7.07
CA TYR A 638 37.56 -64.23 7.40
C TYR A 638 37.36 -65.10 6.14
N GLY A 639 38.06 -66.25 6.07
CA GLY A 639 37.99 -67.17 4.93
C GLY A 639 38.81 -66.74 3.70
N LYS A 640 38.39 -67.16 2.49
CA LYS A 640 39.12 -66.96 1.20
C LYS A 640 39.23 -65.49 0.72
N ARG A 641 38.93 -64.50 1.57
CA ARG A 641 39.00 -63.04 1.29
C ARG A 641 38.37 -62.63 -0.05
N LEU A 642 37.21 -63.18 -0.37
CA LEU A 642 36.45 -62.84 -1.57
C LEU A 642 36.04 -61.36 -1.54
N SER A 643 36.13 -60.69 -2.70
CA SER A 643 35.63 -59.32 -2.89
C SER A 643 34.09 -59.34 -2.93
N GLN A 644 33.50 -58.34 -2.27
CA GLN A 644 32.09 -58.01 -2.37
C GLN A 644 31.99 -56.58 -2.88
N THR A 645 31.21 -56.40 -3.94
CA THR A 645 31.04 -55.11 -4.60
C THR A 645 29.60 -54.66 -4.42
N TYR A 646 29.42 -53.49 -3.80
CA TYR A 646 28.12 -52.87 -3.60
C TYR A 646 27.95 -51.72 -4.57
N THR A 647 26.85 -51.73 -5.32
CA THR A 647 26.56 -50.72 -6.32
C THR A 647 25.35 -49.91 -5.89
N ASN A 648 25.53 -48.58 -5.78
CA ASN A 648 24.46 -47.66 -5.42
C ASN A 648 24.37 -46.54 -6.45
N ARG A 649 23.15 -46.19 -6.87
CA ARG A 649 22.91 -45.00 -7.70
C ARG A 649 23.09 -43.72 -6.88
N ILE A 650 23.74 -42.75 -7.50
CA ILE A 650 24.01 -41.42 -6.96
C ILE A 650 22.70 -40.61 -6.99
N ARG A 651 22.49 -39.81 -5.95
CA ARG A 651 21.36 -38.88 -5.89
C ARG A 651 21.80 -37.53 -6.46
N PRO A 652 20.91 -36.78 -7.13
CA PRO A 652 21.24 -35.45 -7.60
C PRO A 652 21.60 -34.52 -6.44
N ALA A 653 22.63 -33.69 -6.63
CA ALA A 653 23.11 -32.71 -5.68
C ALA A 653 22.02 -31.68 -5.37
N ARG A 654 21.85 -31.39 -4.08
CA ARG A 654 20.91 -30.39 -3.58
C ARG A 654 21.64 -29.13 -3.12
N HIS A 655 22.82 -29.28 -2.54
CA HIS A 655 23.57 -28.20 -1.90
C HIS A 655 24.72 -27.70 -2.78
N LEU A 656 25.39 -28.59 -3.53
CA LEU A 656 26.59 -28.28 -4.31
C LEU A 656 26.32 -28.00 -5.80
N LYS A 657 25.05 -27.92 -6.22
CA LYS A 657 24.63 -27.71 -7.62
C LYS A 657 25.00 -26.34 -8.22
N PHE A 658 25.37 -25.39 -7.38
CA PHE A 658 25.78 -24.04 -7.79
C PHE A 658 27.28 -23.90 -7.60
N SER A 659 28.08 -23.99 -8.67
CA SER A 659 29.52 -23.69 -8.62
C SER A 659 29.82 -22.24 -8.97
N VAL A 660 30.85 -21.66 -8.34
CA VAL A 660 31.39 -20.34 -8.70
C VAL A 660 32.60 -20.54 -9.60
N ASN A 661 32.60 -19.92 -10.79
CA ASN A 661 33.82 -19.79 -11.57
C ASN A 661 34.66 -18.61 -11.03
N ILE A 662 35.71 -18.94 -10.27
CA ILE A 662 36.55 -17.96 -9.56
C ILE A 662 37.34 -17.08 -10.55
N GLU A 663 37.71 -17.60 -11.72
CA GLU A 663 38.40 -16.84 -12.76
C GLU A 663 37.49 -15.73 -13.31
N GLN A 664 36.23 -16.08 -13.60
CA GLN A 664 35.23 -15.11 -14.06
C GLN A 664 35.00 -13.98 -13.03
N ARG A 665 35.04 -14.29 -11.73
CA ARG A 665 34.93 -13.27 -10.67
C ARG A 665 36.14 -12.33 -10.66
N ARG A 666 37.36 -12.87 -10.75
CA ARG A 666 38.60 -12.08 -10.79
C ARG A 666 38.68 -11.18 -12.02
N ASP A 667 38.22 -11.66 -13.17
CA ASP A 667 38.16 -10.86 -14.39
C ASP A 667 37.18 -9.67 -14.27
N LEU A 668 36.01 -9.90 -13.65
CA LEU A 668 35.04 -8.83 -13.38
C LEU A 668 35.57 -7.81 -12.35
N GLU A 669 36.32 -8.25 -11.34
CA GLU A 669 36.98 -7.36 -10.36
C GLU A 669 38.03 -6.47 -11.04
N ARG A 670 38.88 -7.04 -11.90
CA ARG A 670 39.88 -6.27 -12.66
C ARG A 670 39.22 -5.23 -13.59
N GLN A 671 38.21 -5.62 -14.35
CA GLN A 671 37.48 -4.70 -15.24
C GLN A 671 36.82 -3.55 -14.46
N SER A 672 36.30 -3.83 -13.26
CA SER A 672 35.72 -2.80 -12.39
C SER A 672 36.78 -1.77 -11.93
N GLN A 673 37.99 -2.23 -11.59
CA GLN A 673 39.07 -1.34 -11.15
C GLN A 673 39.60 -0.47 -12.28
N GLU A 674 39.77 -1.02 -13.49
CA GLU A 674 40.19 -0.26 -14.68
C GLU A 674 39.18 0.85 -15.03
N LEU A 675 37.88 0.54 -15.02
CA LEU A 675 36.84 1.54 -15.29
C LEU A 675 36.75 2.63 -14.22
N GLN A 676 36.99 2.28 -12.96
CA GLN A 676 37.06 3.27 -11.87
C GLN A 676 38.25 4.21 -12.01
N ALA A 677 39.41 3.71 -12.45
CA ALA A 677 40.58 4.55 -12.74
C ALA A 677 40.30 5.54 -13.89
N ASN A 678 39.69 5.07 -14.98
CA ASN A 678 39.31 5.94 -16.11
C ASN A 678 38.30 7.02 -15.68
N LEU A 679 37.36 6.69 -14.80
CA LEU A 679 36.42 7.66 -14.25
C LEU A 679 37.12 8.75 -13.42
N THR A 680 38.14 8.39 -12.64
CA THR A 680 38.91 9.37 -11.87
C THR A 680 39.68 10.34 -12.75
N GLU A 681 40.22 9.87 -13.88
CA GLU A 681 40.94 10.70 -14.86
C GLU A 681 40.01 11.68 -15.61
N ILE A 682 38.83 11.23 -16.00
CA ILE A 682 37.78 12.09 -16.60
C ILE A 682 37.31 13.16 -15.61
N ASN A 683 37.16 12.80 -14.33
CA ASN A 683 36.75 13.77 -13.32
C ASN A 683 37.84 14.82 -13.05
N SER A 684 39.12 14.46 -13.08
CA SER A 684 40.21 15.45 -12.93
C SER A 684 40.29 16.42 -14.10
N THR A 685 40.19 15.91 -15.34
CA THR A 685 40.21 16.77 -16.54
C THR A 685 38.99 17.68 -16.60
N LYS A 686 37.81 17.20 -16.20
CA LYS A 686 36.61 18.03 -16.03
C LYS A 686 36.80 19.16 -15.03
N GLN A 687 37.46 18.90 -13.89
CA GLN A 687 37.73 19.93 -12.88
C GLN A 687 38.65 21.04 -13.39
N GLU A 688 39.64 20.69 -14.22
CA GLU A 688 40.53 21.67 -14.86
C GLU A 688 39.76 22.57 -15.84
N LEU A 689 38.91 21.99 -16.70
CA LEU A 689 38.08 22.77 -17.64
C LEU A 689 37.06 23.67 -16.92
N ILE A 690 36.46 23.21 -15.82
CA ILE A 690 35.56 24.05 -15.00
C ILE A 690 36.32 25.25 -14.41
N LYS A 691 37.59 25.06 -14.03
CA LYS A 691 38.42 26.15 -13.53
C LYS A 691 38.71 27.18 -14.64
N GLU A 692 39.03 26.70 -15.86
CA GLU A 692 39.26 27.55 -17.04
C GLU A 692 37.98 28.32 -17.45
N GLU A 693 36.81 27.66 -17.44
CA GLU A 693 35.50 28.29 -17.67
C GLU A 693 35.24 29.42 -16.66
N LYS A 694 35.61 29.19 -15.39
CA LYS A 694 35.44 30.18 -14.32
C LYS A 694 36.34 31.41 -14.52
N GLU A 695 37.61 31.21 -14.92
CA GLU A 695 38.54 32.31 -15.22
C GLU A 695 38.07 33.14 -16.42
N LEU A 696 37.54 32.49 -17.47
CA LEU A 696 36.93 33.18 -18.61
C LEU A 696 35.65 33.94 -18.23
N ARG A 697 34.83 33.39 -17.33
CA ARG A 697 33.64 34.07 -16.81
C ARG A 697 34.02 35.31 -15.99
N GLU A 698 35.02 35.22 -15.13
CA GLU A 698 35.50 36.36 -14.33
C GLU A 698 36.05 37.49 -15.22
N THR A 699 36.79 37.15 -16.29
CA THR A 699 37.27 38.15 -17.26
C THR A 699 36.13 38.76 -18.08
N PHE A 700 35.14 37.96 -18.48
CA PHE A 700 33.93 38.46 -19.15
C PHE A 700 33.13 39.42 -18.27
N ASP A 701 32.95 39.08 -16.98
CA ASP A 701 32.22 39.91 -16.03
C ASP A 701 32.96 41.23 -15.74
N ASN A 702 34.30 41.22 -15.69
CA ASN A 702 35.09 42.45 -15.56
C ASN A 702 34.91 43.39 -16.77
N LEU A 703 35.00 42.86 -18.00
CA LEU A 703 34.78 43.65 -19.23
C LEU A 703 33.33 44.14 -19.34
N LYS A 704 32.37 43.33 -18.89
CA LYS A 704 30.96 43.69 -18.80
C LYS A 704 30.74 44.85 -17.82
N ASN A 705 31.37 44.80 -16.64
CA ASN A 705 31.30 45.86 -15.63
C ASN A 705 31.92 47.17 -16.13
N GLU A 706 33.01 47.11 -16.88
CA GLU A 706 33.64 48.30 -17.49
C GLU A 706 32.75 48.90 -18.59
N LYS A 707 32.12 48.05 -19.42
CA LYS A 707 31.13 48.46 -20.42
C LYS A 707 29.86 49.03 -19.78
N THR A 708 29.39 48.49 -18.65
CA THR A 708 28.23 49.05 -17.94
C THR A 708 28.57 50.39 -17.31
N ALA A 709 29.75 50.55 -16.70
CA ALA A 709 30.19 51.83 -16.14
C ALA A 709 30.30 52.94 -17.20
N LEU A 710 30.79 52.62 -18.41
CA LEU A 710 30.82 53.57 -19.54
C LEU A 710 29.41 53.89 -20.08
N ASN A 711 28.50 52.92 -20.07
CA ASN A 711 27.09 53.14 -20.44
C ASN A 711 26.33 53.95 -19.39
N GLU A 712 26.60 53.73 -18.11
CA GLU A 712 26.05 54.50 -16.99
C GLU A 712 26.51 55.96 -17.05
N LYS A 713 27.81 56.21 -17.29
CA LYS A 713 28.34 57.58 -17.44
C LYS A 713 27.73 58.35 -18.62
N LYS A 714 27.40 57.64 -19.72
CA LYS A 714 26.65 58.20 -20.87
C LYS A 714 25.19 58.47 -20.52
N LEU A 715 24.57 57.58 -19.74
CA LEU A 715 23.19 57.65 -19.33
C LEU A 715 22.97 58.74 -18.27
N GLU A 716 23.88 58.90 -17.30
CA GLU A 716 23.89 59.93 -16.26
C GLU A 716 23.88 61.34 -16.87
N LEU A 717 24.73 61.59 -17.87
CA LEU A 717 24.77 62.87 -18.60
C LEU A 717 23.47 63.17 -19.36
N GLN A 718 22.77 62.15 -19.86
CA GLN A 718 21.48 62.30 -20.55
C GLN A 718 20.26 62.31 -19.60
N GLN A 719 20.38 61.67 -18.44
CA GLN A 719 19.35 61.58 -17.41
C GLN A 719 19.29 62.83 -16.56
N ALA A 720 20.42 63.44 -16.18
CA ALA A 720 20.45 64.64 -15.35
C ALA A 720 19.59 65.79 -15.90
N MET A 721 19.54 65.95 -17.23
CA MET A 721 18.73 66.97 -17.91
C MET A 721 17.23 66.63 -17.95
N ARG A 722 16.87 65.34 -18.06
CA ARG A 722 15.46 64.86 -18.08
C ARG A 722 14.88 64.69 -16.67
N GLU A 723 15.72 64.35 -15.69
CA GLU A 723 15.34 64.20 -14.27
C GLU A 723 15.00 65.55 -13.64
N TYR A 724 15.73 66.63 -13.97
CA TYR A 724 15.38 67.98 -13.52
C TYR A 724 13.93 68.37 -13.89
N GLN A 725 13.52 68.07 -15.14
CA GLN A 725 12.19 68.40 -15.65
C GLN A 725 11.09 67.48 -15.09
N ARG A 726 11.38 66.20 -14.86
CA ARG A 726 10.42 65.24 -14.25
C ARG A 726 10.24 65.47 -12.75
N ASN A 727 11.30 65.79 -12.02
CA ASN A 727 11.26 65.95 -10.56
C ASN A 727 10.39 67.15 -10.15
N ALA A 728 10.38 68.23 -10.93
CA ALA A 728 9.52 69.40 -10.68
C ALA A 728 8.02 69.08 -10.74
N ILE A 729 7.58 68.31 -11.74
CA ILE A 729 6.16 67.92 -11.91
C ILE A 729 5.72 66.91 -10.82
N THR A 730 6.66 66.06 -10.40
CA THR A 730 6.38 64.99 -9.42
C THR A 730 6.23 65.54 -8.00
N LEU A 731 6.93 66.64 -7.67
CA LEU A 731 6.86 67.32 -6.37
C LEU A 731 5.46 67.88 -6.08
N ASP A 732 4.82 68.51 -7.07
CA ASP A 732 3.48 69.11 -6.90
C ASP A 732 2.39 68.04 -6.68
N SER A 733 2.46 66.91 -7.38
CA SER A 733 1.52 65.80 -7.20
C SER A 733 1.60 65.16 -5.79
N LYS A 734 2.81 65.07 -5.22
CA LYS A 734 3.04 64.47 -3.89
C LYS A 734 2.54 65.35 -2.75
N ARG A 735 2.64 66.68 -2.89
CA ARG A 735 2.07 67.65 -1.92
C ARG A 735 0.54 67.53 -1.82
N GLU A 736 -0.15 67.30 -2.94
CA GLU A 736 -1.60 67.11 -2.96
C GLU A 736 -2.04 65.77 -2.32
N GLN A 737 -1.24 64.71 -2.48
CA GLN A 737 -1.49 63.41 -1.85
C GLN A 737 -1.35 63.44 -0.33
N LEU A 738 -0.37 64.20 0.20
CA LEU A 738 -0.16 64.37 1.65
C LEU A 738 -1.38 65.02 2.33
N GLN A 739 -1.96 66.04 1.69
CA GLN A 739 -3.12 66.77 2.21
C GLN A 739 -4.37 65.89 2.31
N ARG A 740 -4.55 64.93 1.39
CA ARG A 740 -5.65 63.96 1.43
C ARG A 740 -5.49 62.92 2.54
N CYS A 741 -4.27 62.51 2.87
CA CYS A 741 -4.00 61.54 3.95
C CYS A 741 -4.18 62.14 5.36
N LEU A 742 -3.90 63.43 5.53
CA LEU A 742 -4.05 64.17 6.79
C LEU A 742 -5.52 64.49 7.13
N ASN A 743 -6.36 64.71 6.12
CA ASN A 743 -7.75 65.16 6.28
C ASN A 743 -8.81 64.05 6.47
N ALA A 744 -8.42 62.77 6.57
CA ALA A 744 -9.36 61.66 6.79
C ALA A 744 -9.62 61.45 8.31
N PRO A 745 -10.79 61.84 8.88
CA PRO A 745 -11.02 61.85 10.32
C PRO A 745 -12.02 60.77 10.82
N GLU A 746 -11.85 60.41 12.10
CA GLU A 746 -12.79 59.84 13.10
C GLU A 746 -13.57 58.54 12.84
N SER A 747 -14.04 58.23 11.63
CA SER A 747 -14.93 57.07 11.41
C SER A 747 -14.26 55.71 11.75
N MET A 748 -12.95 55.60 11.55
CA MET A 748 -12.18 54.37 11.84
C MET A 748 -12.11 54.06 13.35
N LYS A 749 -12.14 55.07 14.22
CA LYS A 749 -12.09 54.89 15.69
C LYS A 749 -13.45 54.46 16.25
N GLU A 750 -14.54 54.92 15.64
CA GLU A 750 -15.90 54.51 15.99
C GLU A 750 -16.14 53.04 15.64
N GLU A 751 -15.73 52.63 14.43
CA GLU A 751 -15.77 51.23 13.99
C GLU A 751 -14.90 50.31 14.87
N GLU A 752 -13.71 50.76 15.28
CA GLU A 752 -12.86 49.99 16.21
C GLU A 752 -13.55 49.78 17.58
N ASN A 753 -14.20 50.80 18.10
CA ASN A 753 -14.91 50.73 19.38
C ASN A 753 -16.16 49.82 19.30
N GLU A 754 -16.89 49.85 18.19
CA GLU A 754 -18.00 48.91 17.90
C GLU A 754 -17.52 47.46 17.86
N LEU A 755 -16.43 47.18 17.14
CA LEU A 755 -15.83 45.84 17.04
C LEU A 755 -15.34 45.34 18.42
N ARG A 756 -14.72 46.20 19.24
CA ARG A 756 -14.32 45.86 20.61
C ARG A 756 -15.52 45.52 21.50
N LYS A 757 -16.64 46.25 21.36
CA LYS A 757 -17.89 45.99 22.10
C LYS A 757 -18.53 44.67 21.68
N ASN A 758 -18.51 44.35 20.39
CA ASN A 758 -19.01 43.09 19.86
C ASN A 758 -18.14 41.90 20.30
N LEU A 759 -16.81 42.05 20.27
CA LEU A 759 -15.87 41.04 20.78
C LEU A 759 -16.15 40.70 22.24
N ARG A 760 -16.39 41.72 23.09
CA ARG A 760 -16.71 41.52 24.51
C ARG A 760 -18.01 40.73 24.70
N LYS A 761 -19.08 41.09 23.98
CA LYS A 761 -20.36 40.37 24.03
C LYS A 761 -20.24 38.91 23.59
N THR A 762 -19.49 38.64 22.52
CA THR A 762 -19.28 37.27 22.03
C THR A 762 -18.41 36.46 22.98
N ALA A 763 -17.37 37.07 23.57
CA ALA A 763 -16.52 36.44 24.57
C ALA A 763 -17.30 36.09 25.86
N GLU A 764 -18.21 36.94 26.31
CA GLU A 764 -19.11 36.66 27.46
C GLU A 764 -20.03 35.46 27.18
N LYS A 765 -20.64 35.40 25.98
CA LYS A 765 -21.44 34.23 25.56
C LYS A 765 -20.62 32.95 25.48
N ARG A 766 -19.38 33.05 24.98
CA ARG A 766 -18.43 31.92 24.93
C ARG A 766 -18.11 31.42 26.32
N SER A 767 -17.79 32.32 27.26
CA SER A 767 -17.52 31.97 28.66
C SER A 767 -18.69 31.22 29.31
N GLY A 768 -19.93 31.71 29.13
CA GLY A 768 -21.12 31.01 29.63
C GLY A 768 -21.31 29.61 29.03
N MET A 769 -20.98 29.42 27.74
CA MET A 769 -21.03 28.12 27.09
C MET A 769 -19.90 27.18 27.54
N VAL A 770 -18.71 27.70 27.83
CA VAL A 770 -17.59 26.91 28.38
C VAL A 770 -17.97 26.37 29.76
N ILE A 771 -18.55 27.20 30.62
CA ILE A 771 -19.04 26.76 31.95
C ILE A 771 -20.10 25.68 31.79
N LYS A 772 -21.05 25.86 30.86
CA LYS A 772 -22.07 24.83 30.58
C LYS A 772 -21.46 23.52 30.05
N PHE A 773 -20.44 23.61 29.21
CA PHE A 773 -19.72 22.45 28.68
C PHE A 773 -18.96 21.72 29.80
N GLN A 774 -18.28 22.45 30.69
CA GLN A 774 -17.62 21.90 31.86
C GLN A 774 -18.61 21.14 32.75
N ASN A 775 -19.76 21.75 33.11
CA ASN A 775 -20.77 21.09 33.95
C ASN A 775 -21.30 19.80 33.30
N LEU A 776 -21.58 19.82 31.99
CA LEU A 776 -22.03 18.63 31.27
C LEU A 776 -20.95 17.53 31.21
N LEU A 777 -19.68 17.91 31.16
CA LEU A 777 -18.54 17.00 31.17
C LEU A 777 -18.37 16.34 32.55
N GLU A 778 -18.46 17.13 33.63
CA GLU A 778 -18.45 16.63 35.01
C GLU A 778 -19.60 15.66 35.27
N GLU A 779 -20.84 16.02 34.89
CA GLU A 779 -22.01 15.14 35.01
C GLU A 779 -21.84 13.85 34.18
N SER A 780 -21.24 13.94 33.00
CA SER A 780 -20.99 12.78 32.14
C SER A 780 -19.92 11.85 32.72
N MET A 781 -18.87 12.41 33.32
CA MET A 781 -17.84 11.64 34.03
C MET A 781 -18.42 10.97 35.27
N GLU A 782 -19.27 11.65 36.04
CA GLU A 782 -19.94 11.06 37.19
C GLU A 782 -20.82 9.87 36.77
N LEU A 783 -21.64 10.04 35.71
CA LEU A 783 -22.47 8.96 35.17
C LEU A 783 -21.64 7.80 34.63
N PHE A 784 -20.51 8.08 33.98
CA PHE A 784 -19.58 7.06 33.51
C PHE A 784 -18.97 6.28 34.66
N ASN A 785 -18.51 6.97 35.72
CA ASN A 785 -17.95 6.35 36.92
C ASN A 785 -18.99 5.49 37.64
N ARG A 786 -20.20 6.01 37.84
CA ARG A 786 -21.32 5.26 38.43
C ARG A 786 -21.67 4.02 37.62
N ARG A 787 -21.70 4.13 36.29
CA ARG A 787 -21.90 2.98 35.39
C ARG A 787 -20.79 1.94 35.54
N SER A 788 -19.54 2.37 35.60
CA SER A 788 -18.38 1.49 35.74
C SER A 788 -18.43 0.75 37.08
N ILE A 789 -18.74 1.45 38.18
CA ILE A 789 -18.94 0.83 39.50
C ILE A 789 -20.11 -0.16 39.47
N ALA A 790 -21.26 0.21 38.92
CA ALA A 790 -22.42 -0.68 38.80
C ALA A 790 -22.12 -1.90 37.91
N THR A 791 -21.29 -1.73 36.87
CA THR A 791 -20.84 -2.83 36.01
C THR A 791 -19.91 -3.79 36.75
N LEU A 792 -18.95 -3.26 37.53
CA LEU A 792 -18.07 -4.08 38.36
C LEU A 792 -18.86 -4.82 39.44
N LYS A 793 -19.81 -4.14 40.12
CA LYS A 793 -20.71 -4.77 41.09
C LYS A 793 -21.57 -5.86 40.45
N TYR A 794 -22.08 -5.65 39.24
CA TYR A 794 -22.83 -6.67 38.51
C TYR A 794 -21.96 -7.87 38.16
N ILE A 795 -20.74 -7.65 37.65
CA ILE A 795 -19.79 -8.72 37.32
C ILE A 795 -19.44 -9.51 38.58
N GLN A 796 -19.08 -8.82 39.66
CA GLN A 796 -18.76 -9.44 40.94
C GLN A 796 -19.95 -10.24 41.48
N ALA A 797 -21.15 -9.65 41.54
CA ALA A 797 -22.36 -10.34 41.97
C ALA A 797 -22.68 -11.55 41.06
N SER A 798 -22.46 -11.45 39.75
CA SER A 798 -22.67 -12.57 38.83
C SER A 798 -21.65 -13.70 39.01
N SER A 799 -20.38 -13.36 39.27
CA SER A 799 -19.31 -14.33 39.55
C SER A 799 -19.56 -15.04 40.88
N ASP A 800 -19.82 -14.25 41.93
CA ASP A 800 -20.13 -14.78 43.27
C ASP A 800 -21.41 -15.61 43.23
N LEU A 801 -22.39 -15.26 42.40
CA LEU A 801 -23.60 -16.05 42.22
C LEU A 801 -23.32 -17.36 41.50
N ILE A 802 -22.43 -17.42 40.51
CA ILE A 802 -22.00 -18.68 39.89
C ILE A 802 -21.28 -19.58 40.90
N ASP A 803 -20.35 -19.02 41.67
CA ASP A 803 -19.62 -19.75 42.71
C ASP A 803 -20.52 -20.21 43.86
N LEU A 804 -21.52 -19.40 44.21
CA LEU A 804 -22.48 -19.74 45.25
C LEU A 804 -23.60 -20.64 44.71
N ASP A 805 -23.93 -20.61 43.42
CA ASP A 805 -24.87 -21.51 42.77
C ASP A 805 -24.29 -22.91 42.66
N THR A 806 -23.01 -23.06 42.31
CA THR A 806 -22.33 -24.37 42.35
C THR A 806 -22.29 -24.95 43.77
N LYS A 807 -21.96 -24.14 44.78
CA LYS A 807 -21.99 -24.56 46.20
C LYS A 807 -23.41 -24.83 46.71
N SER A 808 -24.38 -24.02 46.32
CA SER A 808 -25.80 -24.19 46.66
C SER A 808 -26.39 -25.41 45.97
N GLN A 809 -26.02 -25.71 44.73
CA GLN A 809 -26.40 -26.94 44.04
C GLN A 809 -25.79 -28.15 44.75
N GLN A 810 -24.49 -28.13 45.07
CA GLN A 810 -23.84 -29.22 45.83
C GLN A 810 -24.50 -29.46 47.20
N GLN A 811 -24.81 -28.39 47.96
CA GLN A 811 -25.47 -28.52 49.28
C GLN A 811 -26.96 -28.85 49.18
N ASN A 812 -27.68 -28.32 48.18
CA ASN A 812 -29.08 -28.69 47.91
C ASN A 812 -29.18 -30.12 47.40
N ASP A 813 -28.21 -30.61 46.65
CA ASP A 813 -28.13 -32.00 46.20
C ASP A 813 -27.72 -32.91 47.36
N ALA A 814 -26.82 -32.48 48.24
CA ALA A 814 -26.52 -33.19 49.48
C ALA A 814 -27.74 -33.22 50.43
N LEU A 815 -28.52 -32.13 50.50
CA LEU A 815 -29.75 -32.05 51.27
C LEU A 815 -30.86 -32.91 50.65
N LYS A 816 -31.01 -32.90 49.31
CA LYS A 816 -31.90 -33.81 48.59
C LYS A 816 -31.49 -35.25 48.79
N GLN A 817 -30.20 -35.57 48.71
CA GLN A 817 -29.65 -36.90 48.98
C GLN A 817 -29.87 -37.31 50.43
N ALA A 818 -29.70 -36.42 51.41
CA ALA A 818 -29.99 -36.66 52.81
C ALA A 818 -31.50 -36.80 53.06
N GLN A 819 -32.34 -36.09 52.31
CA GLN A 819 -33.80 -36.19 52.34
C GLN A 819 -34.29 -37.49 51.71
N THR A 820 -33.74 -37.90 50.55
CA THR A 820 -34.01 -39.21 49.97
C THR A 820 -33.46 -40.30 50.86
N ARG A 821 -32.26 -40.19 51.43
CA ARG A 821 -31.73 -41.16 52.40
C ARG A 821 -32.56 -41.22 53.67
N TYR A 822 -33.05 -40.10 54.18
CA TYR A 822 -33.96 -40.08 55.32
C TYR A 822 -35.28 -40.75 54.95
N ASN A 823 -35.88 -40.41 53.80
CA ASN A 823 -37.10 -41.03 53.30
C ASN A 823 -36.92 -42.51 52.94
N GLU A 824 -35.73 -42.91 52.47
CA GLU A 824 -35.33 -44.28 52.15
C GLU A 824 -35.07 -45.07 53.42
N VAL A 825 -34.46 -44.50 54.46
CA VAL A 825 -34.27 -45.16 55.75
C VAL A 825 -35.56 -45.17 56.57
N ASP A 826 -36.41 -44.18 56.40
CA ASP A 826 -37.78 -44.17 56.93
C ASP A 826 -38.63 -45.24 56.23
N LYS A 827 -38.48 -45.38 54.90
CA LYS A 827 -39.04 -46.50 54.13
C LYS A 827 -38.41 -47.83 54.52
N LEU A 828 -37.09 -47.98 54.67
CA LEU A 828 -36.37 -49.20 55.05
C LEU A 828 -36.64 -49.60 56.49
N TYR A 829 -36.91 -48.64 57.38
CA TYR A 829 -37.38 -48.91 58.73
C TYR A 829 -38.80 -49.48 58.69
N ASN A 830 -39.67 -48.92 57.85
CA ASN A 830 -41.02 -49.43 57.64
C ASN A 830 -41.02 -50.73 56.78
N GLN A 831 -40.04 -50.93 55.91
CA GLN A 831 -39.85 -52.10 55.04
C GLN A 831 -39.15 -53.21 55.80
N ALA A 832 -38.05 -53.05 56.52
CA ALA A 832 -37.45 -54.10 57.37
C ALA A 832 -38.45 -54.63 58.42
N LYS A 833 -39.37 -53.76 58.88
CA LYS A 833 -40.53 -54.12 59.70
C LYS A 833 -41.56 -54.99 58.96
N GLU A 834 -41.69 -54.82 57.64
CA GLU A 834 -42.47 -55.64 56.71
C GLU A 834 -41.66 -56.79 56.04
N GLU A 835 -40.33 -56.75 55.99
CA GLU A 835 -39.40 -57.57 55.20
C GLU A 835 -38.87 -58.73 56.05
N ALA A 836 -38.65 -58.51 57.35
CA ALA A 836 -38.63 -59.60 58.32
C ALA A 836 -39.98 -60.35 58.38
N ARG A 837 -41.06 -59.71 57.91
CA ARG A 837 -42.41 -60.26 57.81
C ARG A 837 -42.71 -60.91 56.45
N LYS A 838 -42.05 -60.47 55.36
CA LYS A 838 -42.19 -60.92 53.94
C LYS A 838 -41.11 -61.90 53.47
N LEU A 839 -39.85 -61.80 53.91
CA LEU A 839 -38.81 -62.81 53.62
C LEU A 839 -39.10 -64.15 54.29
N HIS A 840 -40.03 -64.17 55.26
CA HIS A 840 -40.69 -65.37 55.76
C HIS A 840 -41.57 -66.04 54.68
N ASP A 841 -42.15 -65.25 53.78
CA ASP A 841 -43.12 -65.69 52.76
C ASP A 841 -42.48 -65.88 51.36
N GLU A 842 -41.25 -65.38 51.11
CA GLU A 842 -40.66 -65.23 49.76
C GLU A 842 -39.38 -66.06 49.48
N CYS A 843 -39.09 -67.12 50.23
CA CYS A 843 -38.26 -68.19 49.67
C CYS A 843 -38.98 -68.75 48.43
N ASN A 844 -38.47 -68.44 47.23
CA ASN A 844 -39.31 -68.35 46.02
C ASN A 844 -39.26 -69.63 45.16
N PHE A 845 -40.40 -70.12 44.67
CA PHE A 845 -40.58 -71.54 44.27
C PHE A 845 -40.44 -71.90 42.78
N ASP A 846 -40.27 -70.95 41.85
CA ASP A 846 -40.39 -71.23 40.40
C ASP A 846 -39.08 -71.27 39.59
N ASP A 847 -37.94 -70.76 40.09
CA ASP A 847 -36.59 -71.04 39.52
C ASP A 847 -35.83 -72.03 40.41
N LYS A 848 -36.59 -72.90 41.07
CA LYS A 848 -36.10 -73.81 42.10
C LYS A 848 -35.13 -74.84 41.53
N ASP A 849 -35.30 -75.26 40.28
CA ASP A 849 -34.48 -76.33 39.70
C ASP A 849 -33.06 -75.86 39.28
N GLU A 850 -32.85 -74.61 38.82
CA GLU A 850 -31.50 -74.08 38.51
C GLU A 850 -30.76 -73.54 39.78
N VAL A 851 -31.48 -73.19 40.86
CA VAL A 851 -30.92 -72.67 42.12
C VAL A 851 -30.75 -73.77 43.19
N ASP A 852 -31.59 -74.81 43.22
CA ASP A 852 -31.40 -76.01 44.08
C ASP A 852 -30.30 -76.94 43.56
N GLU A 853 -30.00 -77.00 42.25
CA GLU A 853 -28.81 -77.71 41.74
C GLU A 853 -27.51 -77.02 42.19
N LEU A 854 -27.49 -75.68 42.25
CA LEU A 854 -26.35 -74.88 42.72
C LEU A 854 -26.18 -74.90 44.26
N LEU A 855 -27.26 -74.90 45.07
CA LEU A 855 -27.21 -74.95 46.55
C LEU A 855 -26.99 -76.36 47.14
N LYS A 856 -27.08 -77.42 46.33
CA LYS A 856 -26.72 -78.81 46.71
C LYS A 856 -25.23 -79.12 46.54
N GLU A 857 -24.57 -78.44 45.59
CA GLU A 857 -23.14 -78.61 45.31
C GLU A 857 -22.27 -77.52 45.96
N MET A 858 -22.84 -76.36 46.31
CA MET A 858 -22.13 -75.21 46.88
C MET A 858 -22.84 -74.64 48.12
N THR A 859 -22.11 -74.47 49.23
CA THR A 859 -22.56 -73.81 50.47
C THR A 859 -22.67 -72.28 50.31
N LEU A 860 -23.22 -71.54 51.30
CA LEU A 860 -23.17 -70.06 51.30
C LEU A 860 -21.73 -69.57 51.04
N GLU A 861 -20.73 -70.24 51.62
CA GLU A 861 -19.31 -69.94 51.43
C GLU A 861 -18.81 -70.28 50.01
N ASP A 862 -19.20 -71.39 49.39
CA ASP A 862 -18.77 -71.73 48.02
C ASP A 862 -19.36 -70.76 46.96
N LEU A 863 -20.61 -70.33 47.15
CA LEU A 863 -21.30 -69.31 46.33
C LEU A 863 -20.66 -67.92 46.52
N GLU A 864 -20.20 -67.63 47.72
CA GLU A 864 -19.41 -66.43 48.02
C GLU A 864 -17.97 -66.54 47.46
N ASP A 865 -17.40 -67.75 47.33
CA ASP A 865 -16.07 -68.03 46.75
C ASP A 865 -16.03 -67.90 45.20
N ALA A 866 -17.08 -68.33 44.50
CA ALA A 866 -17.21 -68.08 43.07
C ALA A 866 -17.45 -66.59 42.76
N VAL A 867 -18.20 -65.89 43.62
CA VAL A 867 -18.34 -64.43 43.61
C VAL A 867 -16.99 -63.76 43.87
N THR A 868 -16.18 -64.24 44.82
CA THR A 868 -14.86 -63.65 45.09
C THR A 868 -13.84 -63.93 43.98
N SER A 869 -13.80 -65.09 43.31
CA SER A 869 -12.82 -65.35 42.23
C SER A 869 -13.04 -64.47 40.98
N GLU A 870 -14.29 -64.27 40.57
CA GLU A 870 -14.68 -63.39 39.45
C GLU A 870 -14.53 -61.90 39.83
N ARG A 871 -14.74 -61.57 41.12
CA ARG A 871 -14.43 -60.24 41.69
C ARG A 871 -12.92 -59.98 41.76
N THR A 872 -12.11 -61.00 42.05
CA THR A 872 -10.64 -60.92 42.03
C THR A 872 -10.11 -60.68 40.60
N ARG A 873 -10.74 -61.29 39.58
CA ARG A 873 -10.44 -61.03 38.16
C ARG A 873 -10.80 -59.59 37.74
N ALA A 874 -11.87 -59.02 38.31
CA ALA A 874 -12.24 -57.61 38.14
C ALA A 874 -11.37 -56.64 38.97
N GLU A 875 -10.67 -57.13 40.01
CA GLU A 875 -9.74 -56.38 40.86
C GLU A 875 -8.30 -56.38 40.31
N MET A 876 -7.90 -57.36 39.49
CA MET A 876 -6.61 -57.38 38.77
C MET A 876 -6.51 -56.33 37.65
N GLN A 877 -7.62 -55.74 37.21
CA GLN A 877 -7.63 -54.55 36.36
C GLN A 877 -7.51 -53.29 37.23
N PHE A 878 -6.41 -52.55 37.12
CA PHE A 878 -6.13 -51.35 37.93
C PHE A 878 -7.29 -50.34 37.92
N ALA A 879 -7.60 -49.78 39.10
CA ALA A 879 -8.66 -48.80 39.30
C ALA A 879 -8.35 -47.48 38.57
N VAL A 880 -9.05 -47.24 37.47
CA VAL A 880 -9.12 -45.91 36.84
C VAL A 880 -10.23 -45.10 37.53
N ASP A 881 -9.93 -43.87 37.94
CA ASP A 881 -10.84 -42.95 38.64
C ASP A 881 -11.99 -42.49 37.72
N SER A 882 -13.23 -42.48 38.24
CA SER A 882 -14.45 -42.13 37.47
C SER A 882 -14.41 -40.71 36.90
N ARG A 883 -13.61 -39.83 37.50
CA ARG A 883 -13.39 -38.44 37.04
C ARG A 883 -12.70 -38.35 35.69
N VAL A 884 -11.95 -39.37 35.28
CA VAL A 884 -11.29 -39.42 33.96
C VAL A 884 -12.33 -39.53 32.84
N ILE A 885 -13.47 -40.19 33.09
CA ILE A 885 -14.59 -40.31 32.16
C ILE A 885 -15.35 -38.98 32.04
N GLU A 886 -15.62 -38.31 33.16
CA GLU A 886 -16.28 -36.99 33.14
C GLU A 886 -15.43 -35.92 32.42
N ILE A 887 -14.11 -35.92 32.63
CA ILE A 887 -13.18 -35.02 31.92
C ILE A 887 -13.10 -35.37 30.43
N TYR A 888 -13.15 -36.65 30.07
CA TYR A 888 -13.20 -37.11 28.67
C TYR A 888 -14.51 -36.67 27.99
N ASP A 889 -15.66 -36.83 28.65
CA ASP A 889 -16.97 -36.46 28.11
C ASP A 889 -17.18 -34.94 28.06
N GLN A 890 -16.69 -34.18 29.05
CA GLN A 890 -16.70 -32.71 29.01
C GLN A 890 -15.83 -32.16 27.88
N ARG A 891 -14.61 -32.68 27.69
CA ARG A 891 -13.75 -32.28 26.56
C ARG A 891 -14.34 -32.69 25.22
N LYS A 892 -15.02 -33.83 25.16
CA LYS A 892 -15.73 -34.28 23.94
C LYS A 892 -16.88 -33.33 23.59
N ALA A 893 -17.67 -32.89 24.58
CA ALA A 893 -18.71 -31.89 24.38
C ALA A 893 -18.15 -30.52 23.96
N GLU A 894 -17.00 -30.12 24.51
CA GLU A 894 -16.30 -28.89 24.11
C GLU A 894 -15.80 -28.97 22.65
N ILE A 895 -15.20 -30.10 22.25
CA ILE A 895 -14.80 -30.38 20.86
C ILE A 895 -16.01 -30.33 19.91
N GLU A 896 -17.14 -30.92 20.29
CA GLU A 896 -18.38 -30.87 19.49
C GLU A 896 -18.91 -29.43 19.34
N SER A 897 -18.88 -28.63 20.41
CA SER A 897 -19.30 -27.22 20.34
C SER A 897 -18.38 -26.36 19.47
N LEU A 898 -17.07 -26.62 19.50
CA LEU A 898 -16.07 -25.95 18.65
C LEU A 898 -16.24 -26.35 17.20
N ARG A 899 -16.46 -27.65 16.92
CA ARG A 899 -16.76 -28.15 15.56
C ARG A 899 -18.03 -27.54 14.98
N ALA A 900 -19.10 -27.40 15.77
CA ALA A 900 -20.32 -26.72 15.32
C ALA A 900 -20.07 -25.24 14.97
N ARG A 901 -19.23 -24.54 15.75
CA ARG A 901 -18.82 -23.16 15.43
C ARG A 901 -17.96 -23.08 14.17
N LEU A 902 -17.02 -24.01 14.00
CA LEU A 902 -16.21 -24.14 12.78
C LEU A 902 -17.11 -24.37 11.56
N GLU A 903 -18.09 -25.27 11.65
CA GLU A 903 -19.02 -25.53 10.54
C GLU A 903 -19.80 -24.28 10.12
N ILE A 904 -20.28 -23.49 11.09
CA ILE A 904 -20.94 -22.20 10.81
C ILE A 904 -19.97 -21.22 10.13
N LYS A 905 -18.75 -21.05 10.66
CA LYS A 905 -17.74 -20.14 10.08
C LYS A 905 -17.29 -20.59 8.68
N THR A 906 -17.08 -21.88 8.47
CA THR A 906 -16.70 -22.47 7.18
C THR A 906 -17.84 -22.33 6.17
N SER A 907 -19.10 -22.49 6.59
CA SER A 907 -20.26 -22.19 5.73
C SER A 907 -20.32 -20.70 5.36
N HIS A 908 -20.01 -19.80 6.28
CA HIS A 908 -19.96 -18.36 6.00
C HIS A 908 -18.80 -18.00 5.05
N SER A 909 -17.63 -18.60 5.23
CA SER A 909 -16.50 -18.46 4.30
C SER A 909 -16.84 -18.97 2.91
N SER A 910 -17.51 -20.12 2.81
CA SER A 910 -18.00 -20.66 1.52
C SER A 910 -19.01 -19.73 0.85
N ASN A 911 -19.94 -19.15 1.63
CA ASN A 911 -20.90 -18.18 1.12
C ASN A 911 -20.22 -16.90 0.60
N LEU A 912 -19.23 -16.37 1.33
CA LEU A 912 -18.41 -15.24 0.88
C LEU A 912 -17.63 -15.58 -0.39
N ALA A 913 -17.02 -16.78 -0.46
CA ALA A 913 -16.32 -17.26 -1.64
C ALA A 913 -17.25 -17.36 -2.87
N ASN A 914 -18.48 -17.82 -2.67
CA ASN A 914 -19.50 -17.90 -3.71
C ASN A 914 -20.00 -16.51 -4.16
N GLU A 915 -20.23 -15.58 -3.23
CA GLU A 915 -20.60 -14.19 -3.54
C GLU A 915 -19.48 -13.53 -4.36
N MET A 916 -18.22 -13.65 -3.92
CA MET A 916 -17.06 -13.14 -4.66
C MET A 916 -16.94 -13.75 -6.05
N LYS A 917 -17.12 -15.07 -6.18
CA LYS A 917 -17.08 -15.74 -7.48
C LYS A 917 -18.16 -15.20 -8.42
N SER A 918 -19.39 -15.08 -7.93
CA SER A 918 -20.51 -14.55 -8.73
C SER A 918 -20.32 -13.09 -9.15
N LEU A 919 -19.68 -12.28 -8.31
CA LEU A 919 -19.38 -10.88 -8.59
C LEU A 919 -18.20 -10.76 -9.57
N ARG A 920 -17.18 -11.60 -9.40
CA ARG A 920 -16.02 -11.71 -10.30
C ARG A 920 -16.45 -12.11 -11.71
N GLU A 921 -17.34 -13.10 -11.84
CA GLU A 921 -17.89 -13.55 -13.14
C GLU A 921 -18.64 -12.43 -13.89
N LYS A 922 -19.12 -11.40 -13.20
CA LYS A 922 -19.74 -10.22 -13.82
C LYS A 922 -18.72 -9.12 -14.13
N TRP A 923 -17.79 -8.88 -13.20
CA TRP A 923 -16.86 -7.77 -13.27
C TRP A 923 -15.67 -8.02 -14.20
N GLU A 924 -15.01 -9.18 -14.09
CA GLU A 924 -13.79 -9.49 -14.84
C GLU A 924 -14.02 -9.50 -16.36
N PRO A 925 -15.10 -10.09 -16.93
CA PRO A 925 -15.34 -10.03 -18.37
C PRO A 925 -15.58 -8.60 -18.86
N LYS A 926 -16.35 -7.79 -18.12
CA LYS A 926 -16.57 -6.37 -18.48
C LYS A 926 -15.26 -5.58 -18.46
N LEU A 927 -14.41 -5.82 -17.47
CA LEU A 927 -13.09 -5.18 -17.40
C LEU A 927 -12.21 -5.59 -18.58
N ASN A 928 -12.13 -6.88 -18.89
CA ASN A 928 -11.30 -7.39 -19.98
C ASN A 928 -11.75 -6.86 -21.34
N VAL A 929 -13.06 -6.73 -21.58
CA VAL A 929 -13.58 -6.11 -22.81
C VAL A 929 -13.16 -4.64 -22.88
N LEU A 930 -13.38 -3.88 -21.80
CA LEU A 930 -13.03 -2.46 -21.74
C LEU A 930 -11.52 -2.23 -21.97
N ILE A 931 -10.66 -3.03 -21.35
CA ILE A 931 -9.20 -2.92 -21.51
C ILE A 931 -8.76 -3.39 -22.89
N LYS A 932 -9.42 -4.40 -23.47
CA LYS A 932 -9.15 -4.83 -24.84
C LYS A 932 -9.49 -3.72 -25.83
N ASP A 933 -10.61 -3.03 -25.65
CA ASP A 933 -11.00 -1.90 -26.50
C ASP A 933 -9.99 -0.75 -26.36
N ILE A 934 -9.59 -0.40 -25.12
CA ILE A 934 -8.54 0.60 -24.87
C ILE A 934 -7.21 0.19 -25.52
N SER A 935 -6.83 -1.09 -25.41
CA SER A 935 -5.58 -1.63 -25.95
C SER A 935 -5.57 -1.59 -27.48
N ASN A 936 -6.69 -1.91 -28.14
CA ASN A 936 -6.81 -1.80 -29.59
C ASN A 936 -6.63 -0.34 -30.06
N THR A 937 -7.38 0.60 -29.47
CA THR A 937 -7.27 2.02 -29.82
C THR A 937 -5.87 2.57 -29.52
N PHE A 938 -5.26 2.14 -28.41
CA PHE A 938 -3.90 2.52 -28.04
C PHE A 938 -2.85 1.96 -29.01
N SER A 939 -2.98 0.69 -29.41
CA SER A 939 -2.09 0.04 -30.37
C SER A 939 -2.16 0.72 -31.73
N GLU A 940 -3.38 1.01 -32.22
CA GLU A 940 -3.58 1.74 -33.47
C GLU A 940 -2.98 3.15 -33.45
N ALA A 941 -3.11 3.86 -32.32
CA ALA A 941 -2.52 5.19 -32.15
C ALA A 941 -0.98 5.14 -32.14
N PHE A 942 -0.39 4.12 -31.52
CA PHE A 942 1.05 3.91 -31.49
C PHE A 942 1.62 3.47 -32.84
N ASP A 943 0.93 2.58 -33.55
CA ASP A 943 1.34 2.09 -34.87
C ASP A 943 1.44 3.23 -35.89
N ARG A 944 0.53 4.22 -35.81
CA ARG A 944 0.56 5.44 -36.66
C ARG A 944 1.81 6.30 -36.43
N ILE A 945 2.44 6.18 -35.27
CA ILE A 945 3.67 6.91 -34.90
C ILE A 945 4.93 6.11 -35.32
N GLY A 946 4.75 4.87 -35.81
CA GLY A 946 5.84 3.94 -36.11
C GLY A 946 6.43 3.31 -34.84
N CYS A 947 5.64 3.23 -33.77
CA CYS A 947 5.98 2.60 -32.50
C CYS A 947 4.95 1.49 -32.19
N ALA A 948 5.23 0.60 -31.24
CA ALA A 948 4.24 -0.40 -30.81
C ALA A 948 3.85 -0.16 -29.35
N GLY A 949 2.57 -0.29 -29.03
CA GLY A 949 2.05 -0.14 -27.67
C GLY A 949 0.99 -1.20 -27.38
N GLU A 950 0.92 -1.69 -26.15
CA GLU A 950 -0.11 -2.64 -25.69
C GLU A 950 -0.52 -2.28 -24.25
N VAL A 951 -1.81 -2.38 -23.95
CA VAL A 951 -2.32 -2.24 -22.58
C VAL A 951 -2.81 -3.60 -22.08
N ARG A 952 -2.35 -4.02 -20.89
CA ARG A 952 -2.70 -5.32 -20.30
C ARG A 952 -3.20 -5.18 -18.86
N VAL A 953 -4.10 -6.07 -18.46
CA VAL A 953 -4.52 -6.22 -17.05
C VAL A 953 -3.51 -7.10 -16.31
N SER A 954 -3.00 -6.59 -15.19
CA SER A 954 -2.17 -7.31 -14.23
C SER A 954 -3.07 -7.90 -13.14
N THR A 955 -3.16 -9.23 -13.07
CA THR A 955 -4.01 -9.95 -12.13
C THR A 955 -3.22 -10.37 -10.88
N HIS A 956 -3.84 -10.28 -9.70
CA HIS A 956 -3.27 -10.72 -8.42
C HIS A 956 -4.31 -11.50 -7.60
N ASP A 957 -3.89 -12.28 -6.61
CA ASP A 957 -4.79 -12.93 -5.64
C ASP A 957 -5.58 -11.94 -4.75
N ASP A 958 -5.21 -10.67 -4.75
CA ASP A 958 -5.84 -9.62 -3.96
C ASP A 958 -6.39 -8.57 -4.94
N TYR A 959 -7.69 -8.32 -4.93
CA TYR A 959 -8.33 -7.41 -5.88
C TYR A 959 -7.79 -5.97 -5.77
N ASN A 960 -7.32 -5.54 -4.60
CA ASN A 960 -6.72 -4.22 -4.40
C ASN A 960 -5.35 -4.05 -5.10
N LYS A 961 -4.70 -5.15 -5.50
CA LYS A 961 -3.42 -5.16 -6.23
C LYS A 961 -3.59 -5.40 -7.73
N TRP A 962 -4.82 -5.57 -8.22
CA TRP A 962 -5.06 -5.63 -9.66
C TRP A 962 -4.70 -4.30 -10.28
N GLY A 963 -4.10 -4.34 -11.47
CA GLY A 963 -3.60 -3.14 -12.12
C GLY A 963 -3.67 -3.16 -13.63
N ILE A 964 -3.31 -2.02 -14.24
CA ILE A 964 -3.12 -1.89 -15.68
C ILE A 964 -1.64 -1.65 -15.95
N ASP A 965 -1.05 -2.46 -16.82
CA ASP A 965 0.30 -2.28 -17.33
C ASP A 965 0.24 -1.69 -18.74
N ILE A 966 0.82 -0.50 -18.92
CA ILE A 966 1.02 0.13 -20.23
C ILE A 966 2.40 -0.27 -20.75
N LEU A 967 2.44 -1.01 -21.85
CA LEU A 967 3.65 -1.50 -22.49
C LEU A 967 3.90 -0.70 -23.77
N VAL A 968 5.11 -0.18 -23.95
CA VAL A 968 5.49 0.62 -25.13
C VAL A 968 6.84 0.19 -25.69
N LYS A 969 7.01 0.39 -26.99
CA LYS A 969 8.22 0.11 -27.78
C LYS A 969 8.43 1.25 -28.78
N PHE A 970 9.51 2.01 -28.60
CA PHE A 970 9.86 3.16 -29.45
C PHE A 970 10.86 2.83 -30.56
N ARG A 971 11.50 1.66 -30.50
CA ARG A 971 12.57 1.23 -31.44
C ARG A 971 12.38 -0.22 -31.82
N ASP A 972 12.59 -0.56 -33.09
CA ASP A 972 12.38 -1.91 -33.63
C ASP A 972 13.20 -3.01 -32.93
N ASN A 973 14.39 -2.66 -32.44
CA ASN A 973 15.31 -3.58 -31.75
C ASN A 973 15.01 -3.77 -30.24
N GLU A 974 14.03 -3.06 -29.68
CA GLU A 974 13.66 -3.17 -28.27
C GLU A 974 12.41 -4.05 -28.07
N LYS A 975 12.31 -4.70 -26.91
CA LYS A 975 11.09 -5.43 -26.51
C LYS A 975 10.08 -4.45 -25.89
N LEU A 976 8.79 -4.78 -25.96
CA LEU A 976 7.72 -4.08 -25.23
C LEU A 976 8.09 -4.00 -23.74
N GLN A 977 8.12 -2.78 -23.19
CA GLN A 977 8.50 -2.51 -21.81
C GLN A 977 7.44 -1.68 -21.10
N ILE A 978 7.27 -1.94 -19.81
CA ILE A 978 6.33 -1.20 -18.95
C ILE A 978 6.78 0.26 -18.83
N LEU A 979 5.82 1.18 -19.02
CA LEU A 979 5.97 2.62 -18.81
C LEU A 979 6.31 2.92 -17.34
N ASN A 980 7.59 3.08 -17.02
CA ASN A 980 8.08 3.35 -15.67
C ASN A 980 8.92 4.64 -15.60
N SER A 981 8.84 5.34 -14.47
CA SER A 981 9.43 6.67 -14.26
C SER A 981 10.96 6.73 -14.35
N GLN A 982 11.66 5.61 -14.16
CA GLN A 982 13.12 5.56 -14.01
C GLN A 982 13.91 5.26 -15.30
N ARG A 983 13.25 4.89 -16.41
CA ARG A 983 13.97 4.36 -17.60
C ARG A 983 13.74 5.11 -18.91
N GLN A 984 12.61 5.80 -19.07
CA GLN A 984 12.26 6.45 -20.33
C GLN A 984 12.55 7.95 -20.30
N SER A 985 12.83 8.53 -21.48
CA SER A 985 13.03 9.97 -21.60
C SER A 985 11.75 10.75 -21.26
N GLY A 986 11.87 12.00 -20.82
CA GLY A 986 10.72 12.85 -20.51
C GLY A 986 9.74 12.99 -21.69
N GLY A 987 10.27 13.05 -22.93
CA GLY A 987 9.47 13.12 -24.16
C GLY A 987 8.68 11.84 -24.45
N GLU A 988 9.32 10.67 -24.39
CA GLU A 988 8.67 9.35 -24.61
C GLU A 988 7.55 9.09 -23.59
N ARG A 989 7.75 9.52 -22.34
CA ARG A 989 6.74 9.41 -21.28
C ARG A 989 5.52 10.26 -21.59
N SER A 990 5.72 11.50 -22.04
CA SER A 990 4.63 12.40 -22.45
C SER A 990 3.88 11.85 -23.66
N VAL A 991 4.57 11.35 -24.70
CA VAL A 991 3.92 10.70 -25.86
C VAL A 991 3.05 9.53 -25.41
N SER A 992 3.59 8.62 -24.61
CA SER A 992 2.85 7.42 -24.16
C SER A 992 1.62 7.76 -23.33
N THR A 993 1.76 8.73 -22.43
CA THR A 993 0.67 9.20 -21.56
C THR A 993 -0.44 9.83 -22.39
N ILE A 994 -0.10 10.66 -23.38
CA ILE A 994 -1.08 11.30 -24.27
C ILE A 994 -1.84 10.26 -25.07
N MET A 995 -1.13 9.34 -25.71
CA MET A 995 -1.76 8.32 -26.54
C MET A 995 -2.68 7.41 -25.71
N TYR A 996 -2.31 7.13 -24.46
CA TYR A 996 -3.19 6.41 -23.52
C TYR A 996 -4.43 7.24 -23.15
N LEU A 997 -4.28 8.51 -22.80
CA LEU A 997 -5.41 9.39 -22.51
C LEU A 997 -6.36 9.55 -23.71
N MET A 998 -5.81 9.49 -24.92
CA MET A 998 -6.57 9.54 -26.16
C MET A 998 -7.27 8.23 -26.48
N SER A 999 -6.68 7.06 -26.17
CA SER A 999 -7.40 5.79 -26.30
C SER A 999 -8.57 5.70 -25.30
N LEU A 1000 -8.43 6.31 -24.12
CA LEU A 1000 -9.56 6.48 -23.20
C LEU A 1000 -10.63 7.44 -23.75
N GLN A 1001 -10.27 8.37 -24.63
CA GLN A 1001 -11.17 9.45 -25.09
C GLN A 1001 -12.39 8.92 -25.84
N GLU A 1002 -12.21 7.91 -26.69
CA GLU A 1002 -13.31 7.33 -27.47
C GLU A 1002 -14.34 6.62 -26.59
N LEU A 1003 -13.91 6.14 -25.43
CA LEU A 1003 -14.73 5.31 -24.54
C LEU A 1003 -15.25 6.09 -23.32
N ALA A 1004 -14.55 7.15 -22.88
CA ALA A 1004 -14.94 7.88 -21.68
C ALA A 1004 -16.14 8.81 -21.92
N LYS A 1005 -17.12 8.72 -21.01
CA LYS A 1005 -18.38 9.48 -21.00
C LYS A 1005 -18.23 10.89 -20.39
N ALA A 1006 -17.01 11.42 -20.33
CA ALA A 1006 -16.74 12.74 -19.79
C ALA A 1006 -17.29 13.84 -20.74
N PRO A 1007 -17.98 14.87 -20.22
CA PRO A 1007 -18.60 15.89 -21.07
C PRO A 1007 -17.61 16.93 -21.62
N PHE A 1008 -16.49 17.13 -20.91
CA PHE A 1008 -15.33 17.86 -21.40
C PHE A 1008 -14.03 17.35 -20.76
N ARG A 1009 -12.90 17.61 -21.43
CA ARG A 1009 -11.54 17.27 -20.98
C ARG A 1009 -10.62 18.48 -21.07
N VAL A 1010 -9.65 18.58 -20.17
CA VAL A 1010 -8.68 19.69 -20.17
C VAL A 1010 -7.27 19.14 -20.05
N VAL A 1011 -6.39 19.61 -20.93
CA VAL A 1011 -4.98 19.24 -20.98
C VAL A 1011 -4.14 20.52 -21.08
N ASP A 1012 -3.33 20.78 -20.05
CA ASP A 1012 -2.55 22.01 -19.90
C ASP A 1012 -1.05 21.79 -20.10
N GLU A 1013 -0.46 22.51 -21.06
CA GLU A 1013 0.99 22.58 -21.37
C GLU A 1013 1.69 21.22 -21.57
N ILE A 1014 0.96 20.22 -22.08
CA ILE A 1014 1.45 18.85 -22.24
C ILE A 1014 2.59 18.68 -23.26
N ASN A 1015 2.76 19.66 -24.15
CA ASN A 1015 3.80 19.71 -25.16
C ASN A 1015 5.14 20.30 -24.64
N GLN A 1016 5.24 20.67 -23.37
CA GLN A 1016 6.51 21.09 -22.78
C GLN A 1016 7.44 19.89 -22.57
N GLY A 1017 8.68 19.98 -23.07
CA GLY A 1017 9.67 18.90 -22.98
C GLY A 1017 9.59 17.86 -24.10
N MET A 1018 8.70 18.03 -25.08
CA MET A 1018 8.65 17.22 -26.30
C MET A 1018 9.49 17.86 -27.41
N ASP A 1019 10.07 17.04 -28.28
CA ASP A 1019 10.74 17.51 -29.49
C ASP A 1019 9.70 17.91 -30.57
N PRO A 1020 10.06 18.80 -31.51
CA PRO A 1020 9.11 19.32 -32.51
C PRO A 1020 8.45 18.24 -33.38
N ARG A 1021 9.09 17.08 -33.57
CA ARG A 1021 8.53 15.96 -34.33
C ARG A 1021 7.38 15.29 -33.58
N ASN A 1022 7.60 14.89 -32.33
CA ASN A 1022 6.55 14.25 -31.53
C ASN A 1022 5.42 15.22 -31.18
N GLU A 1023 5.73 16.51 -30.98
CA GLU A 1023 4.71 17.55 -30.76
C GLU A 1023 3.73 17.68 -31.95
N ARG A 1024 4.24 17.61 -33.19
CA ARG A 1024 3.39 17.59 -34.40
C ARG A 1024 2.52 16.35 -34.46
N LEU A 1025 3.10 15.18 -34.20
CA LEU A 1025 2.37 13.89 -34.26
C LEU A 1025 1.23 13.85 -33.25
N VAL A 1026 1.52 14.26 -32.00
CA VAL A 1026 0.52 14.39 -30.95
C VAL A 1026 -0.58 15.39 -31.34
N HIS A 1027 -0.20 16.54 -31.89
CA HIS A 1027 -1.18 17.53 -32.33
C HIS A 1027 -2.11 16.98 -33.42
N CYS A 1028 -1.56 16.35 -34.44
CA CYS A 1028 -2.33 15.70 -35.51
C CYS A 1028 -3.32 14.68 -34.95
N GLU A 1029 -2.87 13.81 -34.04
CA GLU A 1029 -3.74 12.80 -33.47
C GLU A 1029 -4.86 13.43 -32.61
N ILE A 1030 -4.53 14.46 -31.81
CA ILE A 1030 -5.53 15.19 -30.99
C ILE A 1030 -6.59 15.81 -31.90
N VAL A 1031 -6.18 16.45 -32.99
CA VAL A 1031 -7.12 17.05 -33.96
C VAL A 1031 -8.00 15.97 -34.57
N LYS A 1032 -7.43 14.85 -35.02
CA LYS A 1032 -8.17 13.72 -35.62
C LYS A 1032 -9.15 13.06 -34.67
N THR A 1033 -8.83 12.99 -33.37
CA THR A 1033 -9.65 12.30 -32.37
C THR A 1033 -10.70 13.25 -31.78
N ALA A 1034 -10.31 14.46 -31.40
CA ALA A 1034 -11.21 15.43 -30.76
C ALA A 1034 -12.20 16.09 -31.73
N CYS A 1035 -11.90 16.15 -33.04
CA CYS A 1035 -12.78 16.80 -34.03
C CYS A 1035 -13.80 15.84 -34.71
N ARG A 1036 -13.81 14.55 -34.36
CA ARG A 1036 -14.82 13.60 -34.87
C ARG A 1036 -16.24 14.02 -34.46
N PRO A 1037 -17.28 13.66 -35.24
CA PRO A 1037 -18.66 13.93 -34.84
C PRO A 1037 -18.99 13.21 -33.54
N ASN A 1038 -19.76 13.87 -32.66
CA ASN A 1038 -20.27 13.34 -31.40
C ASN A 1038 -19.20 13.03 -30.31
N THR A 1039 -18.07 13.74 -30.35
CA THR A 1039 -17.03 13.68 -29.31
C THR A 1039 -17.24 14.71 -28.22
N SER A 1040 -16.69 14.44 -27.04
CA SER A 1040 -16.66 15.38 -25.92
C SER A 1040 -15.85 16.65 -26.23
N GLN A 1041 -16.19 17.74 -25.54
CA GLN A 1041 -15.45 19.00 -25.63
C GLN A 1041 -14.01 18.83 -25.09
N TYR A 1042 -13.01 19.32 -25.82
CA TYR A 1042 -11.60 19.16 -25.45
C TYR A 1042 -10.91 20.51 -25.34
N PHE A 1043 -10.19 20.77 -24.25
CA PHE A 1043 -9.38 21.98 -24.08
C PHE A 1043 -7.91 21.61 -24.12
N LEU A 1044 -7.21 22.09 -25.15
CA LEU A 1044 -5.76 21.96 -25.29
C LEU A 1044 -5.13 23.32 -25.05
N ILE A 1045 -4.25 23.44 -24.06
CA ILE A 1045 -3.52 24.68 -23.80
C ILE A 1045 -2.06 24.48 -24.13
N THR A 1046 -1.52 25.36 -24.97
CA THR A 1046 -0.13 25.31 -25.38
C THR A 1046 0.52 26.70 -25.40
N PRO A 1047 1.77 26.84 -24.92
CA PRO A 1047 2.55 28.05 -25.07
C PRO A 1047 3.24 28.17 -26.45
N LYS A 1048 3.33 27.08 -27.21
CA LYS A 1048 4.07 26.97 -28.47
C LYS A 1048 3.10 26.72 -29.63
N LEU A 1049 3.30 27.48 -30.72
CA LEU A 1049 2.76 27.14 -32.04
C LEU A 1049 3.93 26.79 -32.94
N LEU A 1050 3.97 25.55 -33.40
CA LEU A 1050 4.84 25.15 -34.49
C LEU A 1050 4.25 25.65 -35.82
N PRO A 1051 5.08 26.06 -36.79
CA PRO A 1051 4.60 26.29 -38.15
C PRO A 1051 4.11 24.98 -38.79
N ASP A 1052 3.12 25.07 -39.67
CA ASP A 1052 2.54 23.95 -40.42
C ASP A 1052 1.87 22.88 -39.55
N LEU A 1053 1.06 23.30 -38.58
CA LEU A 1053 0.16 22.40 -37.83
C LEU A 1053 -1.12 22.11 -38.63
N GLU A 1054 -1.67 20.92 -38.48
CA GLU A 1054 -2.96 20.55 -39.08
C GLU A 1054 -4.13 21.21 -38.33
N TYR A 1055 -4.99 21.94 -39.04
CA TYR A 1055 -6.18 22.58 -38.47
C TYR A 1055 -7.46 21.95 -39.02
N HIS A 1056 -8.51 21.91 -38.21
CA HIS A 1056 -9.82 21.37 -38.59
C HIS A 1056 -10.93 22.41 -38.36
N GLU A 1057 -11.99 22.40 -39.17
CA GLU A 1057 -13.07 23.41 -39.12
C GLU A 1057 -13.82 23.45 -37.78
N ARG A 1058 -13.92 22.30 -37.11
CA ARG A 1058 -14.52 22.15 -35.76
C ARG A 1058 -13.61 22.57 -34.62
N MET A 1059 -12.40 23.05 -34.91
CA MET A 1059 -11.45 23.53 -33.93
C MET A 1059 -11.68 25.02 -33.66
N LYS A 1060 -11.73 25.40 -32.38
CA LYS A 1060 -11.81 26.79 -31.96
C LYS A 1060 -10.50 27.22 -31.31
N ILE A 1061 -9.87 28.26 -31.86
CA ILE A 1061 -8.63 28.82 -31.32
C ILE A 1061 -8.97 30.03 -30.45
N LEU A 1062 -8.50 30.02 -29.21
CA LEU A 1062 -8.66 31.09 -28.23
C LEU A 1062 -7.27 31.70 -27.95
N CYS A 1063 -7.03 32.89 -28.51
CA CYS A 1063 -5.76 33.59 -28.37
C CYS A 1063 -5.80 34.51 -27.14
N ILE A 1064 -4.92 34.26 -26.16
CA ILE A 1064 -4.74 35.12 -25.00
C ILE A 1064 -3.66 36.12 -25.30
N TYR A 1065 -4.07 37.37 -25.37
CA TYR A 1065 -3.18 38.52 -25.48
C TYR A 1065 -3.38 39.39 -24.24
N ASN A 1066 -2.32 39.58 -23.46
CA ASN A 1066 -2.34 40.35 -22.22
C ASN A 1066 -1.05 41.18 -22.17
N GLY A 1067 -1.17 42.50 -22.02
CA GLY A 1067 -0.02 43.42 -21.99
C GLY A 1067 -0.42 44.88 -21.84
N GLU A 1068 0.51 45.72 -21.36
CA GLU A 1068 0.26 47.15 -21.04
C GLU A 1068 -0.21 48.00 -22.23
N TRP A 1069 0.07 47.58 -23.46
CA TRP A 1069 -0.21 48.33 -24.69
C TRP A 1069 -1.45 47.83 -25.45
N GLN A 1070 -2.34 47.10 -24.79
CA GLN A 1070 -3.56 46.63 -25.43
C GLN A 1070 -4.57 47.77 -25.61
N PRO A 1071 -5.13 47.96 -26.82
CA PRO A 1071 -6.24 48.89 -27.00
C PRO A 1071 -7.48 48.39 -26.26
N GLU A 1072 -8.28 49.30 -25.68
CA GLU A 1072 -9.55 48.96 -25.01
C GLU A 1072 -10.51 48.14 -25.89
N LYS A 1073 -10.41 48.30 -27.22
CA LYS A 1073 -11.08 47.46 -28.22
C LYS A 1073 -10.15 47.18 -29.40
N MET A 1074 -9.82 45.91 -29.61
CA MET A 1074 -9.07 45.44 -30.77
C MET A 1074 -10.04 45.12 -31.93
N ASP A 1075 -9.90 45.82 -33.05
CA ASP A 1075 -10.65 45.50 -34.29
C ASP A 1075 -9.83 44.51 -35.14
N TRP A 1076 -10.09 43.22 -34.92
CA TRP A 1076 -9.42 42.13 -35.63
C TRP A 1076 -9.65 42.16 -37.14
N HIS A 1077 -10.83 42.59 -37.59
CA HIS A 1077 -11.10 42.69 -39.02
C HIS A 1077 -10.22 43.75 -39.67
N LYS A 1078 -10.05 44.91 -39.02
CA LYS A 1078 -9.15 45.97 -39.50
C LYS A 1078 -7.68 45.52 -39.47
N TYR A 1079 -7.25 44.83 -38.40
CA TYR A 1079 -5.88 44.32 -38.28
C TYR A 1079 -5.54 43.28 -39.35
N ILE A 1080 -6.37 42.24 -39.50
CA ILE A 1080 -6.19 41.19 -40.50
C ILE A 1080 -6.22 41.78 -41.91
N LYS A 1081 -7.16 42.68 -42.19
CA LYS A 1081 -7.26 43.33 -43.50
C LYS A 1081 -6.01 44.14 -43.83
N ASN A 1082 -5.45 44.87 -42.87
CA ASN A 1082 -4.18 45.59 -43.03
C ASN A 1082 -2.98 44.65 -43.22
N LYS A 1083 -2.98 43.47 -42.59
CA LYS A 1083 -1.91 42.46 -42.69
C LYS A 1083 -1.96 41.60 -43.95
N ILE A 1084 -3.15 41.39 -44.53
CA ILE A 1084 -3.34 40.68 -45.81
C ILE A 1084 -3.10 41.64 -47.01
N SER A 1085 -3.23 42.94 -46.79
CA SER A 1085 -2.94 43.97 -47.80
C SER A 1085 -1.51 44.55 -47.73
N SER A 1086 -0.71 44.11 -46.77
CA SER A 1086 0.75 44.30 -46.66
C SER A 1086 1.45 43.00 -46.99
#